data_AF-A0A7I8WBA5-F1
#
_entry.id   AF-A0A7I8WBA5-F1
#
_cell.length_a   1.000
_cell.length_b   1.000
_cell.length_c   1.000
_cell.angle_alpha   90.00
_cell.angle_beta   90.00
_cell.angle_gamma   90.00
#
_symmetry.space_group_name_H-M   'P 1'
#
loop_
_entity.id
_entity.type
_entity.pdbx_description
1 polymer ?
#
loop_
_entity_poly.entity_id
_entity_poly.type
_entity_poly.pdbx_seq_one_letter_code
_entity_poly.pdbx_strand_id
1 'polypeptide(L)'
;MTKSNPSQSFELKELENLEAMDEEQFIRKNFFYQIECLKVTTDTFGEFSHINYSANEKSKYIRLSEDCDIKNVLTLLRDYWQLETPDLIISVTGGAKDFDIRKTLKESFGKGLMKTATLTRAWIITGGTNSGVMKLVGEAVKDFSTAYGKQRKLITIGIASWAKIRNREQLVRTNNSYATVYNPKSKNGDEIELDVNHTHFFLVDNDINEYKEEINFRAKLEKAVSEKYLSRNFENDSQKIPVVCVVLEGGRGTISTCLSAIENKTPCVIIENSGRAADVLCYAYRKFEKIDQPPFTYENSVRRFFQEYADDVKYDIEEKFKTKFVTLFEMNSEHNSISLDEAILASLRKGGSKDVLQQLRLALAWNVLEIAKEHILNNDIDTKEIQKLFMEAVKICRTEFVSFFLRNYDILANLLNSDEVVLLYRNISRNVFGKNLKGKLTEENIAKELTNLTIHCQQEYYSFDYNNTAKELFVYCIIKNQKQLALLFLDEMENPIAACLIAEVLLKELGLKIDDSEIQKEMENNSSFFGSLAVELLSECYLDDAKKAQLMLVREIAMFNNTTLLTLAKAADNKTFIAHGACKALLDRIWRGIKFLKPKEEELVKWEKIRVDHYMSILENKEKDIILEKLHHLEKMTERLTTAARKSYDGYKIVSVHAKTDTQAKWLNYLQEKNVDFLVPPMKVDHEAVMLLSPREFLRVKVLLHKINLDFKIIHSQVGEDLRNMFKRLDEKKQFDINDYNTLEDINSYLDNQRNNCPSGANCEIEVIGTTHERREIRLFKLTKPGANRRIYWFDSAIHAREWLAPATNLKIFDTMIKQTDADSISLLNKYDFYFVIILNPDGYVYSWNSERFWRKNRSPNPGSICLGTDLNRNNDICWRCDGTSSNPCSDTYGGSAAASELETKAVADTVSKYGSRIVAWNTIHTTAQMILHPYGYTENGICYRADDHDDMFRVANAYADAVENTYQTVWTRGTSCETIYAASGGTDDYVKAHGNVKYSFTPELRGPGFNPSPSAIEPSYQEMWNGIKAMIAEIEAIESE
;
A
#
# COMPACT_ATOMS: atom_id res chain seq x y z
N MET A 1 -63.72 -8.24 27.61
CA MET A 1 -64.90 -8.97 28.14
C MET A 1 -65.02 -10.28 27.37
N THR A 2 -64.19 -11.28 27.68
CA THR A 2 -64.45 -12.39 28.63
C THR A 2 -65.57 -13.32 28.17
N LYS A 3 -65.18 -14.40 27.47
CA LYS A 3 -65.95 -15.65 27.41
C LYS A 3 -65.11 -16.74 28.08
N SER A 4 -65.49 -17.05 29.31
CA SER A 4 -65.19 -18.26 30.07
C SER A 4 -66.28 -19.30 29.78
N ASN A 5 -65.91 -20.57 29.55
CA ASN A 5 -66.53 -21.74 30.19
C ASN A 5 -65.88 -23.07 29.74
N PRO A 6 -66.15 -24.21 30.43
CA PRO A 6 -65.14 -25.03 31.08
C PRO A 6 -65.06 -26.45 30.49
N SER A 7 -64.09 -27.23 30.94
CA SER A 7 -64.11 -28.68 30.73
C SER A 7 -63.42 -29.40 31.89
N GLN A 8 -64.24 -29.94 32.79
CA GLN A 8 -63.90 -31.02 33.70
C GLN A 8 -64.43 -32.35 33.14
N SER A 9 -63.73 -33.41 33.54
CA SER A 9 -64.12 -34.84 33.63
C SER A 9 -64.26 -35.69 32.37
N PHE A 10 -63.21 -36.49 32.12
CA PHE A 10 -63.24 -37.97 32.07
C PHE A 10 -61.86 -38.43 32.60
N GLU A 11 -61.76 -38.85 33.87
CA GLU A 11 -61.82 -40.25 34.37
C GLU A 11 -60.54 -41.07 34.05
N LEU A 12 -59.71 -41.32 35.07
CA LEU A 12 -59.67 -42.55 35.88
C LEU A 12 -58.96 -43.72 35.15
N LYS A 13 -57.63 -43.77 35.23
CA LYS A 13 -56.86 -45.02 35.09
C LYS A 13 -55.41 -45.05 35.61
N GLU A 14 -54.98 -44.09 36.44
CA GLU A 14 -53.63 -44.12 37.05
C GLU A 14 -53.65 -43.85 38.57
N LEU A 15 -54.72 -44.27 39.25
CA LEU A 15 -54.86 -44.14 40.71
C LEU A 15 -54.79 -45.47 41.48
N GLU A 16 -54.38 -46.57 40.85
CA GLU A 16 -54.23 -47.89 41.50
C GLU A 16 -52.78 -48.35 41.72
N ASN A 17 -51.77 -47.52 41.47
CA ASN A 17 -50.36 -47.85 41.78
C ASN A 17 -49.76 -47.00 42.92
N LEU A 18 -50.60 -46.34 43.72
CA LEU A 18 -50.17 -45.43 44.80
C LEU A 18 -50.02 -46.08 46.18
N GLU A 19 -50.17 -47.40 46.32
CA GLU A 19 -49.97 -48.11 47.60
C GLU A 19 -48.66 -48.92 47.70
N ALA A 20 -47.67 -48.66 46.84
CA ALA A 20 -46.36 -49.32 46.93
C ALA A 20 -45.17 -48.40 46.58
N MET A 21 -45.14 -47.16 47.10
CA MET A 21 -43.95 -46.31 47.02
C MET A 21 -43.45 -45.93 48.43
N ASP A 22 -42.20 -46.33 48.66
CA ASP A 22 -41.42 -46.22 49.90
C ASP A 22 -41.23 -44.76 50.35
N GLU A 23 -41.25 -44.50 51.66
CA GLU A 23 -41.10 -43.16 52.28
C GLU A 23 -39.80 -42.46 51.83
N GLU A 24 -38.77 -43.23 51.45
CA GLU A 24 -37.49 -42.73 50.94
C GLU A 24 -37.61 -42.01 49.57
N GLN A 25 -38.55 -42.42 48.71
CA GLN A 25 -38.78 -41.74 47.42
C GLN A 25 -39.64 -40.49 47.57
N PHE A 26 -40.53 -40.44 48.56
CA PHE A 26 -41.30 -39.23 48.88
C PHE A 26 -40.41 -38.14 49.48
N ILE A 27 -39.43 -38.51 50.31
CA ILE A 27 -38.42 -37.59 50.86
C ILE A 27 -37.46 -37.09 49.76
N ARG A 28 -37.04 -37.95 48.82
CA ARG A 28 -36.17 -37.53 47.69
C ARG A 28 -36.83 -36.56 46.72
N LYS A 29 -38.15 -36.63 46.50
CA LYS A 29 -38.85 -35.72 45.57
C LYS A 29 -39.18 -34.35 46.17
N ASN A 30 -39.29 -34.24 47.50
CA ASN A 30 -39.68 -32.99 48.17
C ASN A 30 -38.49 -32.19 48.78
N PHE A 31 -37.25 -32.66 48.66
CA PHE A 31 -36.07 -31.95 49.18
C PHE A 31 -35.49 -30.86 48.26
N PHE A 32 -36.07 -30.63 47.07
CA PHE A 32 -35.49 -29.75 46.05
C PHE A 32 -35.98 -28.30 46.04
N TYR A 33 -36.79 -27.87 47.01
CA TYR A 33 -37.16 -26.47 47.16
C TYR A 33 -36.95 -26.01 48.61
N GLN A 34 -36.09 -25.00 48.76
CA GLN A 34 -35.71 -24.29 50.00
C GLN A 34 -34.56 -24.90 50.83
N ILE A 35 -33.36 -24.95 50.25
CA ILE A 35 -32.17 -24.57 51.03
C ILE A 35 -32.00 -23.06 50.79
N GLU A 36 -32.14 -22.25 51.84
CA GLU A 36 -31.70 -20.85 51.78
C GLU A 36 -30.18 -20.85 51.59
N CYS A 37 -29.71 -20.55 50.38
CA CYS A 37 -28.28 -20.34 50.14
C CYS A 37 -27.82 -19.08 50.88
N LEU A 38 -27.07 -19.27 51.98
CA LEU A 38 -26.48 -18.19 52.77
C LEU A 38 -25.32 -17.55 51.99
N LYS A 39 -25.49 -16.29 51.58
CA LYS A 39 -24.40 -15.50 50.98
C LYS A 39 -23.34 -15.19 52.03
N VAL A 40 -22.10 -15.61 51.78
CA VAL A 40 -20.94 -15.36 52.64
C VAL A 40 -19.88 -14.54 51.91
N THR A 41 -18.95 -13.94 52.65
CA THR A 41 -17.80 -13.23 52.08
C THR A 41 -16.89 -14.19 51.31
N THR A 42 -16.44 -13.78 50.12
CA THR A 42 -15.57 -14.64 49.28
C THR A 42 -14.22 -14.92 49.96
N ASP A 43 -13.83 -16.20 49.93
CA ASP A 43 -12.55 -16.74 50.41
C ASP A 43 -11.55 -16.95 49.26
N THR A 44 -11.97 -16.68 48.03
CA THR A 44 -11.28 -17.11 46.81
C THR A 44 -11.03 -15.89 45.93
N PHE A 45 -9.87 -15.25 46.12
CA PHE A 45 -9.40 -14.12 45.33
C PHE A 45 -7.89 -13.96 45.44
N GLY A 46 -7.24 -13.36 44.45
CA GLY A 46 -5.81 -13.06 44.48
C GLY A 46 -5.14 -13.19 43.12
N GLU A 47 -3.89 -13.63 43.13
CA GLU A 47 -3.10 -13.92 41.93
C GLU A 47 -2.70 -15.40 41.92
N PHE A 48 -2.68 -16.02 40.74
CA PHE A 48 -2.14 -17.36 40.60
C PHE A 48 -1.14 -17.47 39.44
N SER A 49 -0.16 -18.36 39.62
CA SER A 49 0.81 -18.75 38.58
C SER A 49 0.65 -20.23 38.24
N HIS A 50 0.77 -20.57 36.95
CA HIS A 50 0.75 -21.96 36.49
C HIS A 50 2.12 -22.64 36.68
N ILE A 51 2.13 -23.88 37.18
CA ILE A 51 3.37 -24.59 37.56
C ILE A 51 4.32 -24.89 36.39
N ASN A 52 3.82 -24.91 35.16
CA ASN A 52 4.59 -25.21 33.94
C ASN A 52 5.07 -23.95 33.19
N TYR A 53 4.80 -22.76 33.74
CA TYR A 53 5.12 -21.47 33.12
C TYR A 53 5.96 -20.60 34.07
N SER A 54 6.63 -19.58 33.53
CA SER A 54 7.57 -18.78 34.30
C SER A 54 6.92 -18.15 35.53
N ALA A 55 7.62 -18.16 36.68
CA ALA A 55 7.11 -17.62 37.96
C ALA A 55 6.74 -16.11 37.92
N ASN A 56 7.07 -15.42 36.82
CA ASN A 56 6.84 -13.99 36.63
C ASN A 56 5.52 -13.66 35.91
N GLU A 57 4.75 -14.65 35.46
CA GLU A 57 3.45 -14.44 34.80
C GLU A 57 2.32 -14.87 35.72
N LYS A 58 1.66 -13.88 36.32
CA LYS A 58 0.55 -14.07 37.26
C LYS A 58 -0.76 -13.57 36.65
N SER A 59 -1.83 -14.32 36.89
CA SER A 59 -3.20 -13.96 36.52
C SER A 59 -4.01 -13.60 37.76
N LYS A 60 -4.77 -12.51 37.69
CA LYS A 60 -5.63 -12.06 38.80
C LYS A 60 -6.98 -12.80 38.73
N TYR A 61 -7.53 -13.21 39.86
CA TYR A 61 -8.81 -13.93 39.89
C TYR A 61 -9.66 -13.56 41.10
N ILE A 62 -10.97 -13.72 40.96
CA ILE A 62 -11.95 -13.59 42.05
C ILE A 62 -13.16 -14.49 41.81
N ARG A 63 -13.63 -15.14 42.89
CA ARG A 63 -14.92 -15.85 42.93
C ARG A 63 -16.04 -14.91 43.35
N LEU A 64 -17.12 -14.89 42.58
CA LEU A 64 -18.27 -14.01 42.76
C LEU A 64 -19.57 -14.81 42.58
N SER A 65 -20.65 -14.40 43.26
CA SER A 65 -21.98 -14.93 42.98
C SER A 65 -22.53 -14.37 41.66
N GLU A 66 -23.43 -15.12 41.00
CA GLU A 66 -24.09 -14.69 39.75
C GLU A 66 -24.85 -13.35 39.88
N ASP A 67 -25.38 -13.08 41.08
CA ASP A 67 -26.19 -11.91 41.39
C ASP A 67 -25.40 -10.73 42.00
N CYS A 68 -24.08 -10.80 41.96
CA CYS A 68 -23.19 -9.74 42.42
C CYS A 68 -23.51 -8.40 41.72
N ASP A 69 -23.53 -7.30 42.48
CA ASP A 69 -23.75 -5.95 41.94
C ASP A 69 -22.57 -5.56 41.03
N ILE A 70 -22.90 -5.25 39.77
CA ILE A 70 -21.94 -4.91 38.74
C ILE A 70 -21.16 -3.63 39.06
N LYS A 71 -21.70 -2.73 39.89
CA LYS A 71 -20.99 -1.53 40.35
C LYS A 71 -19.73 -1.88 41.15
N ASN A 72 -19.79 -2.93 41.96
CA ASN A 72 -18.65 -3.40 42.73
C ASN A 72 -17.60 -4.02 41.82
N VAL A 73 -18.02 -4.73 40.77
CA VAL A 73 -17.12 -5.28 39.75
C VAL A 73 -16.41 -4.17 38.97
N LEU A 74 -17.11 -3.11 38.57
CA LEU A 74 -16.48 -1.96 37.89
C LEU A 74 -15.47 -1.24 38.80
N THR A 75 -15.76 -1.14 40.09
CA THR A 75 -14.86 -0.57 41.10
C THR A 75 -13.61 -1.45 41.27
N LEU A 76 -13.78 -2.78 41.29
CA LEU A 76 -12.67 -3.74 41.30
C LEU A 76 -11.75 -3.55 40.09
N LEU A 77 -12.31 -3.48 38.88
CA LEU A 77 -11.54 -3.32 37.64
C LEU A 77 -10.70 -2.04 37.65
N ARG A 78 -11.29 -0.91 38.08
CA ARG A 78 -10.66 0.41 38.07
C ARG A 78 -9.67 0.61 39.23
N ASP A 79 -10.10 0.38 40.46
CA ASP A 79 -9.37 0.84 41.64
C ASP A 79 -8.37 -0.22 42.15
N TYR A 80 -8.73 -1.50 42.06
CA TYR A 80 -7.92 -2.60 42.59
C TYR A 80 -7.08 -3.28 41.51
N TRP A 81 -7.67 -3.59 40.37
CA TRP A 81 -6.94 -4.18 39.25
C TRP A 81 -6.20 -3.15 38.40
N GLN A 82 -6.52 -1.86 38.55
CA GLN A 82 -5.90 -0.73 37.86
C GLN A 82 -5.96 -0.88 36.34
N LEU A 83 -7.07 -1.42 35.83
CA LEU A 83 -7.27 -1.57 34.40
C LEU A 83 -7.76 -0.26 33.79
N GLU A 84 -7.08 0.17 32.73
CA GLU A 84 -7.57 1.24 31.87
C GLU A 84 -8.85 0.77 31.14
N THR A 85 -9.81 1.68 31.00
CA THR A 85 -11.04 1.41 30.22
C THR A 85 -10.69 1.11 28.76
N PRO A 86 -11.32 0.10 28.13
CA PRO A 86 -11.05 -0.29 26.76
C PRO A 86 -11.71 0.65 25.75
N ASP A 87 -11.18 0.70 24.52
CA ASP A 87 -11.84 1.42 23.41
C ASP A 87 -12.74 0.50 22.55
N LEU A 88 -12.72 -0.81 22.83
CA LEU A 88 -13.57 -1.85 22.23
C LEU A 88 -13.63 -3.08 23.14
N ILE A 89 -14.76 -3.79 23.19
CA ILE A 89 -14.85 -5.12 23.79
C ILE A 89 -15.06 -6.16 22.69
N ILE A 90 -14.18 -7.16 22.62
CA ILE A 90 -14.32 -8.31 21.75
C ILE A 90 -14.74 -9.52 22.59
N SER A 91 -16.01 -9.88 22.48
CA SER A 91 -16.63 -11.00 23.18
C SER A 91 -16.55 -12.25 22.30
N VAL A 92 -15.66 -13.19 22.62
CA VAL A 92 -15.50 -14.43 21.84
C VAL A 92 -16.29 -15.55 22.47
N THR A 93 -17.18 -16.19 21.71
CA THR A 93 -18.02 -17.31 22.16
C THR A 93 -17.97 -18.47 21.16
N GLY A 94 -18.12 -19.70 21.64
CA GLY A 94 -17.98 -20.87 20.79
C GLY A 94 -18.11 -22.20 21.51
N GLY A 95 -17.58 -23.26 20.87
CA GLY A 95 -17.57 -24.61 21.42
C GLY A 95 -16.70 -24.74 22.68
N ALA A 96 -17.27 -25.30 23.76
CA ALA A 96 -16.58 -25.56 25.02
C ALA A 96 -15.79 -26.88 25.05
N LYS A 97 -16.03 -27.78 24.09
CA LYS A 97 -15.29 -29.03 23.90
C LYS A 97 -14.24 -28.84 22.81
N ASP A 98 -13.10 -29.50 22.94
CA ASP A 98 -12.05 -29.53 21.91
C ASP A 98 -12.59 -30.06 20.58
N PHE A 99 -12.16 -29.43 19.49
CA PHE A 99 -12.57 -29.73 18.13
C PHE A 99 -11.42 -29.46 17.16
N ASP A 100 -11.39 -30.20 16.06
CA ASP A 100 -10.39 -30.02 15.01
C ASP A 100 -10.83 -28.93 14.04
N ILE A 101 -10.08 -27.83 14.02
CA ILE A 101 -10.24 -26.73 13.08
C ILE A 101 -9.12 -26.76 12.04
N ARG A 102 -9.41 -26.37 10.79
CA ARG A 102 -8.38 -26.33 9.72
C ARG A 102 -7.24 -25.39 10.14
N LYS A 103 -5.99 -25.79 9.87
CA LYS A 103 -4.79 -25.02 10.25
C LYS A 103 -4.81 -23.58 9.71
N THR A 104 -5.20 -23.41 8.45
CA THR A 104 -5.33 -22.09 7.80
C THR A 104 -6.35 -21.20 8.50
N LEU A 105 -7.48 -21.79 8.93
CA LEU A 105 -8.55 -21.10 9.65
C LEU A 105 -8.08 -20.64 11.04
N LYS A 106 -7.37 -21.51 11.76
CA LYS A 106 -6.77 -21.20 13.07
C LYS A 106 -5.78 -20.04 13.00
N GLU A 107 -4.87 -20.07 12.03
CA GLU A 107 -3.85 -19.03 11.87
C GLU A 107 -4.46 -17.67 11.50
N SER A 108 -5.43 -17.67 10.59
CA SER A 108 -6.07 -16.43 10.13
C SER A 108 -7.00 -15.84 11.20
N PHE A 109 -7.71 -16.68 11.97
CA PHE A 109 -8.48 -16.25 13.14
C PHE A 109 -7.58 -15.61 14.20
N GLY A 110 -6.49 -16.28 14.58
CA GLY A 110 -5.55 -15.77 15.57
C GLY A 110 -4.92 -14.43 15.16
N LYS A 111 -4.43 -14.33 13.92
CA LYS A 111 -3.83 -13.09 13.38
C LYS A 111 -4.83 -11.94 13.36
N GLY A 112 -6.04 -12.15 12.86
CA GLY A 112 -7.05 -11.09 12.78
C GLY A 112 -7.55 -10.62 14.14
N LEU A 113 -7.77 -11.54 15.08
CA LEU A 113 -8.18 -11.21 16.45
C LEU A 113 -7.11 -10.37 17.16
N MET A 114 -5.84 -10.77 17.09
CA MET A 114 -4.73 -10.06 17.75
C MET A 114 -4.48 -8.69 17.13
N LYS A 115 -4.56 -8.58 15.79
CA LYS A 115 -4.43 -7.30 15.08
C LYS A 115 -5.53 -6.33 15.52
N THR A 116 -6.79 -6.77 15.58
CA THR A 116 -7.92 -5.95 16.03
C THR A 116 -7.73 -5.48 17.47
N ALA A 117 -7.41 -6.40 18.39
CA ALA A 117 -7.27 -6.09 19.80
C ALA A 117 -6.14 -5.08 20.08
N THR A 118 -5.04 -5.18 19.32
CA THR A 118 -3.89 -4.28 19.45
C THR A 118 -4.19 -2.88 18.91
N LEU A 119 -4.85 -2.80 17.75
CA LEU A 119 -5.19 -1.52 17.11
C LEU A 119 -6.19 -0.71 17.95
N THR A 120 -7.16 -1.41 18.55
CA THR A 120 -8.31 -0.81 19.24
C THR A 120 -8.20 -0.82 20.76
N ARG A 121 -7.06 -1.24 21.34
CA ARG A 121 -6.90 -1.42 22.81
C ARG A 121 -8.07 -2.22 23.41
N ALA A 122 -8.47 -3.29 22.72
CA ALA A 122 -9.67 -4.01 23.11
C ALA A 122 -9.44 -4.90 24.34
N TRP A 123 -10.49 -5.06 25.13
CA TRP A 123 -10.57 -6.20 26.06
C TRP A 123 -11.12 -7.41 25.31
N ILE A 124 -10.45 -8.55 25.45
CA ILE A 124 -10.94 -9.82 24.92
C ILE A 124 -11.62 -10.57 26.06
N ILE A 125 -12.93 -10.81 25.94
CA ILE A 125 -13.72 -11.56 26.93
C ILE A 125 -14.04 -12.93 26.38
N THR A 126 -13.69 -13.98 27.12
CA THR A 126 -13.94 -15.39 26.76
C THR A 126 -14.43 -16.20 27.97
N GLY A 127 -14.69 -17.50 27.77
CA GLY A 127 -15.00 -18.44 28.87
C GLY A 127 -13.81 -18.79 29.77
N GLY A 128 -12.57 -18.42 29.40
CA GLY A 128 -11.37 -18.59 30.25
C GLY A 128 -10.88 -20.02 30.51
N THR A 129 -11.56 -21.05 30.01
CA THR A 129 -11.14 -22.45 30.21
C THR A 129 -10.16 -22.92 29.13
N ASN A 130 -9.30 -23.89 29.44
CA ASN A 130 -8.32 -24.48 28.52
C ASN A 130 -8.95 -25.57 27.62
N SER A 131 -10.11 -25.28 27.02
CA SER A 131 -10.77 -26.19 26.06
C SER A 131 -11.53 -25.43 24.98
N GLY A 132 -11.66 -26.06 23.80
CA GLY A 132 -12.42 -25.55 22.67
C GLY A 132 -11.92 -24.18 22.19
N VAL A 133 -12.85 -23.25 21.99
CA VAL A 133 -12.53 -21.91 21.43
C VAL A 133 -11.68 -21.07 22.38
N MET A 134 -11.87 -21.21 23.69
CA MET A 134 -11.13 -20.45 24.68
C MET A 134 -9.63 -20.77 24.64
N LYS A 135 -9.29 -22.05 24.41
CA LYS A 135 -7.91 -22.50 24.17
C LYS A 135 -7.32 -21.91 22.89
N LEU A 136 -8.09 -21.83 21.80
CA LEU A 136 -7.63 -21.21 20.54
C LEU A 136 -7.29 -19.72 20.72
N VAL A 137 -8.09 -18.99 21.51
CA VAL A 137 -7.81 -17.59 21.85
C VAL A 137 -6.54 -17.50 22.72
N GLY A 138 -6.40 -18.39 23.70
CA GLY A 138 -5.21 -18.44 24.56
C GLY A 138 -3.92 -18.68 23.76
N GLU A 139 -3.93 -19.63 22.82
CA GLU A 139 -2.81 -19.90 21.93
C GLU A 139 -2.46 -18.69 21.04
N ALA A 140 -3.46 -17.98 20.49
CA ALA A 140 -3.24 -16.77 19.70
C ALA A 140 -2.58 -15.64 20.51
N VAL A 141 -2.98 -15.47 21.78
CA VAL A 141 -2.38 -14.48 22.71
C VAL A 141 -0.93 -14.84 23.06
N LYS A 142 -0.65 -16.14 23.21
CA LYS A 142 0.71 -16.65 23.44
C LYS A 142 1.64 -16.37 22.25
N ASP A 143 1.18 -16.68 21.05
CA ASP A 143 1.94 -16.47 19.81
C ASP A 143 2.26 -14.98 19.62
N PHE A 144 1.28 -14.10 19.89
CA PHE A 144 1.47 -12.65 19.84
C PHE A 144 2.48 -12.15 20.88
N SER A 145 2.36 -12.60 22.13
CA SER A 145 3.26 -12.20 23.23
C SER A 145 4.70 -12.64 22.96
N THR A 146 4.89 -13.79 22.31
CA THR A 146 6.20 -14.31 21.91
C THR A 146 6.81 -13.48 20.77
N ALA A 147 5.99 -13.02 19.82
CA ALA A 147 6.45 -12.28 18.64
C ALA A 147 6.81 -10.80 18.92
N TYR A 148 6.04 -10.09 19.77
CA TYR A 148 6.18 -8.64 19.97
C TYR A 148 6.80 -8.23 21.33
N GLY A 149 7.15 -9.20 22.18
CA GLY A 149 7.75 -8.95 23.49
C GLY A 149 6.79 -8.34 24.52
N LYS A 150 7.27 -8.16 25.77
CA LYS A 150 6.45 -7.77 26.93
C LYS A 150 5.93 -6.31 26.93
N GLN A 151 6.24 -5.52 25.90
CA GLN A 151 5.98 -4.07 25.90
C GLN A 151 4.49 -3.69 25.74
N ARG A 152 3.62 -4.59 25.27
CA ARG A 152 2.16 -4.37 25.20
C ARG A 152 1.40 -5.58 25.72
N LYS A 153 1.04 -5.58 27.00
CA LYS A 153 0.24 -6.64 27.62
C LYS A 153 -1.23 -6.48 27.21
N LEU A 154 -1.75 -7.39 26.38
CA LEU A 154 -3.17 -7.46 26.02
C LEU A 154 -3.99 -7.89 27.25
N ILE A 155 -5.19 -7.31 27.40
CA ILE A 155 -6.11 -7.65 28.49
C ILE A 155 -7.10 -8.71 28.00
N THR A 156 -6.95 -9.91 28.52
CA THR A 156 -7.81 -11.08 28.28
C THR A 156 -8.50 -11.46 29.57
N ILE A 157 -9.83 -11.43 29.58
CA ILE A 157 -10.69 -11.70 30.75
C ILE A 157 -11.44 -13.01 30.50
N GLY A 158 -11.19 -14.00 31.36
CA GLY A 158 -11.92 -15.27 31.37
C GLY A 158 -13.08 -15.24 32.37
N ILE A 159 -14.29 -15.59 31.92
CA ILE A 159 -15.47 -15.75 32.80
C ILE A 159 -15.85 -17.22 32.80
N ALA A 160 -15.57 -17.92 33.90
CA ALA A 160 -15.74 -19.37 34.01
C ALA A 160 -16.66 -19.73 35.19
N SER A 161 -17.40 -20.83 35.07
CA SER A 161 -18.22 -21.37 36.17
C SER A 161 -17.33 -22.06 37.21
N TRP A 162 -17.41 -21.63 38.48
CA TRP A 162 -16.66 -22.18 39.61
C TRP A 162 -16.90 -23.69 39.80
N ALA A 163 -18.12 -24.14 39.50
CA ALA A 163 -18.54 -25.52 39.65
C ALA A 163 -17.72 -26.50 38.77
N LYS A 164 -17.20 -26.02 37.63
CA LYS A 164 -16.51 -26.85 36.62
C LYS A 164 -14.99 -26.73 36.63
N ILE A 165 -14.41 -25.89 37.50
CA ILE A 165 -12.96 -25.67 37.54
C ILE A 165 -12.28 -26.82 38.25
N ARG A 166 -11.32 -27.43 37.56
CA ARG A 166 -10.51 -28.52 38.10
C ARG A 166 -9.61 -28.04 39.22
N ASN A 167 -9.47 -28.83 40.28
CA ASN A 167 -8.60 -28.53 41.43
C ASN A 167 -8.87 -27.14 42.05
N ARG A 168 -10.13 -26.68 42.02
CA ARG A 168 -10.54 -25.37 42.53
C ARG A 168 -10.19 -25.15 44.00
N GLU A 169 -10.04 -26.21 44.79
CA GLU A 169 -9.60 -26.14 46.20
C GLU A 169 -8.25 -25.43 46.38
N GLN A 170 -7.36 -25.47 45.38
CA GLN A 170 -6.06 -24.76 45.42
C GLN A 170 -6.20 -23.23 45.26
N LEU A 171 -7.34 -22.78 44.72
CA LEU A 171 -7.65 -21.37 44.54
C LEU A 171 -8.32 -20.77 45.79
N VAL A 172 -8.84 -21.62 46.68
CA VAL A 172 -9.42 -21.23 47.97
C VAL A 172 -8.30 -20.88 48.93
N ARG A 173 -8.38 -19.70 49.57
CA ARG A 173 -7.32 -19.26 50.48
C ARG A 173 -7.44 -19.95 51.83
N THR A 174 -6.40 -20.72 52.18
CA THR A 174 -6.20 -21.26 53.53
C THR A 174 -5.17 -20.48 54.34
N ASN A 175 -4.35 -19.64 53.68
CA ASN A 175 -3.27 -18.83 54.29
C ASN A 175 -3.33 -17.33 53.87
N ASN A 176 -2.64 -16.46 54.63
CA ASN A 176 -2.57 -15.00 54.38
C ASN A 176 -1.86 -14.57 53.07
N SER A 177 -1.36 -15.49 52.24
CA SER A 177 -0.70 -15.16 50.96
C SER A 177 -1.71 -14.69 49.91
N TYR A 178 -1.35 -13.66 49.14
CA TYR A 178 -2.12 -13.13 48.01
C TYR A 178 -1.85 -13.88 46.69
N ALA A 179 -0.74 -14.63 46.63
CA ALA A 179 -0.36 -15.43 45.46
C ALA A 179 -0.46 -16.93 45.77
N THR A 180 -1.04 -17.70 44.86
CA THR A 180 -1.14 -19.17 44.91
C THR A 180 -0.58 -19.83 43.64
N VAL A 181 -0.31 -21.13 43.69
CA VAL A 181 0.15 -21.92 42.53
C VAL A 181 -0.96 -22.88 42.14
N TYR A 182 -1.43 -22.77 40.89
CA TYR A 182 -2.48 -23.62 40.36
C TYR A 182 -1.87 -24.78 39.57
N ASN A 183 -2.23 -26.01 39.95
CA ASN A 183 -1.70 -27.23 39.35
C ASN A 183 -2.84 -28.23 39.01
N PRO A 184 -3.19 -28.41 37.72
CA PRO A 184 -4.35 -29.18 37.29
C PRO A 184 -4.10 -30.68 37.05
N LYS A 185 -3.01 -31.27 37.58
CA LYS A 185 -2.51 -32.64 37.28
C LYS A 185 -3.46 -33.85 37.55
N SER A 186 -4.66 -33.64 38.10
CA SER A 186 -5.64 -34.71 38.32
C SER A 186 -6.49 -34.96 37.06
N LYS A 187 -6.67 -36.23 36.62
CA LYS A 187 -7.36 -36.60 35.37
C LYS A 187 -8.76 -37.20 35.55
N ASN A 188 -9.41 -37.00 36.71
CA ASN A 188 -10.73 -37.59 36.95
C ASN A 188 -11.84 -36.53 36.89
N GLY A 189 -12.83 -36.73 36.01
CA GLY A 189 -14.12 -36.03 36.01
C GLY A 189 -14.38 -35.05 34.85
N ASP A 190 -15.61 -34.53 34.80
CA ASP A 190 -16.13 -33.51 33.87
C ASP A 190 -15.56 -32.08 34.10
N GLU A 191 -14.53 -31.95 34.95
CA GLU A 191 -13.91 -30.68 35.33
C GLU A 191 -12.86 -30.21 34.31
N ILE A 192 -12.75 -28.90 34.08
CA ILE A 192 -11.91 -28.26 33.07
C ILE A 192 -10.85 -27.35 33.72
N GLU A 193 -9.67 -27.30 33.12
CA GLU A 193 -8.57 -26.42 33.55
C GLU A 193 -8.81 -24.95 33.11
N LEU A 194 -8.28 -23.99 33.86
CA LEU A 194 -8.21 -22.57 33.45
C LEU A 194 -7.08 -22.33 32.43
N ASP A 195 -7.33 -21.51 31.41
CA ASP A 195 -6.36 -21.22 30.36
C ASP A 195 -5.18 -20.36 30.84
N VAL A 196 -3.96 -20.78 30.51
CA VAL A 196 -2.74 -20.15 31.05
C VAL A 196 -2.44 -18.76 30.48
N ASN A 197 -3.05 -18.40 29.35
CA ASN A 197 -2.73 -17.19 28.60
C ASN A 197 -3.73 -16.05 28.88
N HIS A 198 -4.68 -16.27 29.80
CA HIS A 198 -5.63 -15.25 30.24
C HIS A 198 -5.09 -14.44 31.41
N THR A 199 -5.28 -13.12 31.36
CA THR A 199 -4.73 -12.19 32.37
C THR A 199 -5.58 -12.06 33.64
N HIS A 200 -6.91 -12.14 33.50
CA HIS A 200 -7.87 -11.92 34.59
C HIS A 200 -8.99 -12.95 34.53
N PHE A 201 -9.51 -13.35 35.69
CA PHE A 201 -10.56 -14.35 35.82
C PHE A 201 -11.70 -13.94 36.75
N PHE A 202 -12.92 -14.07 36.26
CA PHE A 202 -14.14 -14.07 37.06
C PHE A 202 -14.66 -15.49 37.17
N LEU A 203 -14.69 -16.02 38.40
CA LEU A 203 -15.18 -17.36 38.68
C LEU A 203 -16.60 -17.24 39.25
N VAL A 204 -17.60 -17.45 38.39
CA VAL A 204 -19.00 -17.25 38.74
C VAL A 204 -19.52 -18.49 39.44
N ASP A 205 -20.14 -18.28 40.60
CA ASP A 205 -20.62 -19.34 41.47
C ASP A 205 -22.15 -19.28 41.63
N ASN A 206 -22.76 -20.44 41.51
CA ASN A 206 -24.18 -20.69 41.75
C ASN A 206 -24.27 -22.16 42.21
N ASP A 207 -25.08 -22.43 43.23
CA ASP A 207 -25.11 -23.71 43.97
C ASP A 207 -25.62 -24.93 43.15
N ILE A 208 -25.82 -24.75 41.84
CA ILE A 208 -26.33 -25.74 40.89
C ILE A 208 -25.23 -26.04 39.84
N ASN A 209 -24.92 -27.32 39.65
CA ASN A 209 -23.79 -27.79 38.85
C ASN A 209 -24.06 -27.82 37.32
N GLU A 210 -24.72 -26.79 36.78
CA GLU A 210 -25.06 -26.65 35.35
C GLU A 210 -24.02 -25.80 34.56
N TYR A 211 -24.27 -25.59 33.26
CA TYR A 211 -23.34 -25.07 32.23
C TYR A 211 -23.84 -23.77 31.56
N LYS A 212 -24.55 -22.90 32.29
CA LYS A 212 -25.33 -21.80 31.67
C LYS A 212 -25.22 -20.45 32.38
N GLU A 213 -24.57 -20.40 33.53
CA GLU A 213 -24.71 -19.30 34.49
C GLU A 213 -23.76 -18.14 34.16
N GLU A 214 -22.60 -18.42 33.56
CA GLU A 214 -21.65 -17.39 33.14
C GLU A 214 -22.21 -16.47 32.05
N ILE A 215 -23.24 -16.91 31.30
CA ILE A 215 -23.85 -16.17 30.20
C ILE A 215 -24.54 -14.90 30.72
N ASN A 216 -25.29 -15.00 31.82
CA ASN A 216 -26.01 -13.87 32.41
C ASN A 216 -25.06 -12.83 32.98
N PHE A 217 -24.06 -13.27 33.76
CA PHE A 217 -23.06 -12.38 34.33
C PHE A 217 -22.23 -11.70 33.23
N ARG A 218 -21.82 -12.46 32.21
CA ARG A 218 -21.10 -11.93 31.04
C ARG A 218 -21.88 -10.83 30.34
N ALA A 219 -23.16 -11.05 30.04
CA ALA A 219 -24.01 -10.05 29.39
C ALA A 219 -24.16 -8.78 30.25
N LYS A 220 -24.33 -8.91 31.58
CA LYS A 220 -24.39 -7.77 32.50
C LYS A 220 -23.08 -6.97 32.53
N LEU A 221 -21.93 -7.66 32.55
CA LEU A 221 -20.61 -7.03 32.55
C LEU A 221 -20.34 -6.30 31.24
N GLU A 222 -20.54 -6.96 30.10
CA GLU A 222 -20.37 -6.37 28.78
C GLU A 222 -21.24 -5.12 28.62
N LYS A 223 -22.51 -5.19 29.04
CA LYS A 223 -23.41 -4.05 29.03
C LYS A 223 -22.95 -2.91 29.93
N ALA A 224 -22.57 -3.20 31.17
CA ALA A 224 -22.14 -2.18 32.13
C ALA A 224 -20.84 -1.45 31.70
N VAL A 225 -19.92 -2.16 31.05
CA VAL A 225 -18.72 -1.55 30.47
C VAL A 225 -19.08 -0.76 29.20
N SER A 226 -19.97 -1.28 28.35
CA SER A 226 -20.42 -0.58 27.13
C SER A 226 -21.10 0.77 27.41
N GLU A 227 -21.72 0.92 28.58
CA GLU A 227 -22.36 2.18 29.00
C GLU A 227 -21.37 3.26 29.45
N LYS A 228 -20.09 2.94 29.60
CA LYS A 228 -19.03 3.92 29.87
C LYS A 228 -18.62 4.66 28.59
N TYR A 229 -18.13 5.87 28.76
CA TYR A 229 -17.60 6.70 27.67
C TYR A 229 -16.13 6.40 27.41
N LEU A 230 -15.70 6.57 26.17
CA LEU A 230 -14.29 6.44 25.77
C LEU A 230 -13.40 7.39 26.57
N SER A 231 -12.24 6.90 27.03
CA SER A 231 -11.37 7.61 27.98
C SER A 231 -10.58 8.80 27.42
N ARG A 232 -10.62 9.03 26.11
CA ARG A 232 -9.87 10.13 25.48
C ARG A 232 -10.69 11.40 25.51
N ASN A 233 -10.04 12.50 25.89
CA ASN A 233 -10.54 13.87 26.10
C ASN A 233 -11.32 14.48 24.91
N PHE A 234 -12.41 13.87 24.50
CA PHE A 234 -13.43 14.47 23.65
C PHE A 234 -14.30 15.30 24.60
N GLU A 235 -14.27 16.63 24.49
CA GLU A 235 -14.99 17.52 25.41
C GLU A 235 -16.53 17.40 25.35
N ASN A 236 -17.05 16.53 24.48
CA ASN A 236 -18.43 16.07 24.52
C ASN A 236 -18.46 14.56 24.73
N ASP A 237 -18.74 14.14 25.98
CA ASP A 237 -19.04 12.77 26.43
C ASP A 237 -20.20 12.14 25.64
N SER A 238 -19.99 11.72 24.39
CA SER A 238 -21.09 11.17 23.57
C SER A 238 -20.87 9.74 23.09
N GLN A 239 -19.63 9.21 23.11
CA GLN A 239 -19.36 7.89 22.53
C GLN A 239 -19.16 6.81 23.60
N LYS A 240 -20.14 5.89 23.62
CA LYS A 240 -20.12 4.67 24.43
C LYS A 240 -19.11 3.65 23.89
N ILE A 241 -18.58 2.82 24.79
CA ILE A 241 -17.66 1.73 24.41
C ILE A 241 -18.43 0.70 23.59
N PRO A 242 -18.02 0.43 22.34
CA PRO A 242 -18.66 -0.57 21.51
C PRO A 242 -18.28 -2.00 21.93
N VAL A 243 -19.20 -2.93 21.68
CA VAL A 243 -19.02 -4.37 21.92
C VAL A 243 -19.25 -5.11 20.61
N VAL A 244 -18.44 -6.12 20.32
CA VAL A 244 -18.64 -7.04 19.21
C VAL A 244 -18.56 -8.48 19.70
N CYS A 245 -19.50 -9.31 19.27
CA CYS A 245 -19.52 -10.73 19.55
C CYS A 245 -18.96 -11.52 18.37
N VAL A 246 -17.95 -12.35 18.59
CA VAL A 246 -17.34 -13.21 17.57
C VAL A 246 -17.70 -14.66 17.89
N VAL A 247 -18.36 -15.32 16.94
CA VAL A 247 -18.87 -16.69 17.10
C VAL A 247 -18.03 -17.66 16.25
N LEU A 248 -17.41 -18.62 16.93
CA LEU A 248 -16.65 -19.70 16.30
C LEU A 248 -17.21 -21.04 16.78
N GLU A 249 -17.66 -21.89 15.85
CA GLU A 249 -18.27 -23.19 16.17
C GLU A 249 -19.41 -23.07 17.21
N GLY A 250 -19.64 -24.08 18.07
CA GLY A 250 -20.55 -23.97 19.22
C GLY A 250 -21.72 -24.95 19.30
N GLY A 251 -22.53 -24.79 20.34
CA GLY A 251 -23.75 -25.57 20.61
C GLY A 251 -24.92 -24.70 21.08
N ARG A 252 -25.89 -25.28 21.82
CA ARG A 252 -27.08 -24.55 22.36
C ARG A 252 -26.74 -23.25 23.08
N GLY A 253 -25.76 -23.30 23.99
CA GLY A 253 -25.32 -22.13 24.74
C GLY A 253 -24.79 -21.02 23.84
N THR A 254 -24.01 -21.37 22.81
CA THR A 254 -23.45 -20.42 21.84
C THR A 254 -24.54 -19.70 21.05
N ILE A 255 -25.59 -20.42 20.64
CA ILE A 255 -26.77 -19.82 19.97
C ILE A 255 -27.46 -18.86 20.93
N SER A 256 -27.73 -19.27 22.17
CA SER A 256 -28.36 -18.40 23.17
C SER A 256 -27.55 -17.12 23.42
N THR A 257 -26.23 -17.23 23.58
CA THR A 257 -25.32 -16.08 23.75
C THR A 257 -25.33 -15.17 22.54
N CYS A 258 -25.32 -15.71 21.31
CA CYS A 258 -25.41 -14.92 20.08
C CYS A 258 -26.75 -14.17 19.98
N LEU A 259 -27.85 -14.86 20.27
CA LEU A 259 -29.20 -14.26 20.21
C LEU A 259 -29.40 -13.20 21.31
N SER A 260 -28.85 -13.41 22.51
CA SER A 260 -28.85 -12.42 23.60
C SER A 260 -27.98 -11.20 23.27
N ALA A 261 -26.85 -11.40 22.59
CA ALA A 261 -26.02 -10.30 22.09
C ALA A 261 -26.80 -9.43 21.08
N ILE A 262 -27.50 -10.06 20.13
CA ILE A 262 -28.33 -9.35 19.13
C ILE A 262 -29.46 -8.56 19.80
N GLU A 263 -30.14 -9.11 20.82
CA GLU A 263 -31.17 -8.40 21.59
C GLU A 263 -30.63 -7.14 22.27
N ASN A 264 -29.39 -7.21 22.78
CA ASN A 264 -28.70 -6.10 23.40
C ASN A 264 -28.10 -5.11 22.39
N LYS A 265 -28.40 -5.25 21.09
CA LYS A 265 -27.86 -4.44 19.98
C LYS A 265 -26.34 -4.56 19.82
N THR A 266 -25.79 -5.71 20.20
CA THR A 266 -24.37 -6.03 19.99
C THR A 266 -24.21 -6.72 18.63
N PRO A 267 -23.39 -6.18 17.71
CA PRO A 267 -23.11 -6.84 16.43
C PRO A 267 -22.40 -8.18 16.62
N CYS A 268 -22.81 -9.18 15.83
CA CYS A 268 -22.28 -10.54 15.85
C CYS A 268 -21.58 -10.87 14.53
N VAL A 269 -20.32 -11.29 14.61
CA VAL A 269 -19.53 -11.82 13.49
C VAL A 269 -19.52 -13.34 13.59
N ILE A 270 -20.06 -14.01 12.57
CA ILE A 270 -20.16 -15.47 12.53
C ILE A 270 -19.19 -16.01 11.47
N ILE A 271 -18.29 -16.90 11.89
CA ILE A 271 -17.25 -17.45 11.04
C ILE A 271 -17.81 -18.68 10.32
N GLU A 272 -17.92 -18.60 8.99
CA GLU A 272 -18.41 -19.70 8.16
C GLU A 272 -17.39 -20.85 8.10
N ASN A 273 -17.88 -22.08 7.97
CA ASN A 273 -17.09 -23.31 7.95
C ASN A 273 -16.35 -23.59 9.27
N SER A 274 -16.76 -22.94 10.36
CA SER A 274 -16.20 -23.20 11.68
C SER A 274 -16.87 -24.37 12.41
N GLY A 275 -18.07 -24.80 11.97
CA GLY A 275 -18.75 -26.00 12.45
C GLY A 275 -20.00 -25.76 13.32
N ARG A 276 -20.82 -26.80 13.48
CA ARG A 276 -21.96 -26.90 14.43
C ARG A 276 -22.86 -25.65 14.45
N ALA A 277 -22.95 -24.95 15.59
CA ALA A 277 -23.87 -23.82 15.78
C ALA A 277 -23.58 -22.64 14.85
N ALA A 278 -22.31 -22.32 14.58
CA ALA A 278 -21.93 -21.22 13.71
C ALA A 278 -22.45 -21.45 12.27
N ASP A 279 -22.25 -22.65 11.72
CA ASP A 279 -22.73 -22.98 10.36
C ASP A 279 -24.27 -22.99 10.27
N VAL A 280 -24.96 -23.41 11.33
CA VAL A 280 -26.43 -23.36 11.42
C VAL A 280 -26.93 -21.91 11.39
N LEU A 281 -26.28 -21.01 12.14
CA LEU A 281 -26.62 -19.59 12.13
C LEU A 281 -26.32 -18.97 10.75
N CYS A 282 -25.21 -19.32 10.11
CA CYS A 282 -24.87 -18.87 8.75
C CYS A 282 -25.92 -19.30 7.73
N TYR A 283 -26.32 -20.57 7.75
CA TYR A 283 -27.36 -21.10 6.87
C TYR A 283 -28.70 -20.38 7.07
N ALA A 284 -29.12 -20.22 8.33
CA ALA A 284 -30.37 -19.53 8.66
C ALA A 284 -30.35 -18.06 8.20
N TYR A 285 -29.21 -17.37 8.36
CA TYR A 285 -29.08 -15.97 7.96
C TYR A 285 -29.08 -15.80 6.43
N ARG A 286 -28.36 -16.64 5.68
CA ARG A 286 -28.36 -16.62 4.20
C ARG A 286 -29.75 -16.90 3.63
N LYS A 287 -30.49 -17.85 4.22
CA LYS A 287 -31.88 -18.15 3.86
C LYS A 287 -32.81 -16.96 4.13
N PHE A 288 -32.62 -16.27 5.25
CA PHE A 288 -33.41 -15.09 5.61
C PHE A 288 -33.17 -13.90 4.65
N GLU A 289 -31.90 -13.58 4.36
CA GLU A 289 -31.52 -12.49 3.43
C GLU A 289 -31.68 -12.86 1.94
N LYS A 290 -32.10 -14.09 1.61
CA LYS A 290 -32.23 -14.62 0.23
C LYS A 290 -30.91 -14.56 -0.57
N ILE A 291 -29.78 -14.76 0.09
CA ILE A 291 -28.44 -14.73 -0.52
C ILE A 291 -28.09 -16.14 -1.03
N ASP A 292 -28.31 -16.39 -2.34
CA ASP A 292 -28.01 -17.61 -3.10
C ASP A 292 -28.42 -18.97 -2.47
N GLN A 293 -28.49 -20.04 -3.29
CA GLN A 293 -28.70 -21.37 -2.73
C GLN A 293 -27.43 -21.82 -1.98
N PRO A 294 -27.52 -22.13 -0.68
CA PRO A 294 -26.34 -22.52 0.11
C PRO A 294 -25.78 -23.85 -0.42
N PRO A 295 -24.45 -24.07 -0.36
CA PRO A 295 -23.81 -25.31 -0.76
C PRO A 295 -24.47 -26.54 -0.14
N PHE A 296 -24.67 -27.60 -0.95
CA PHE A 296 -25.35 -28.85 -0.57
C PHE A 296 -24.77 -29.52 0.70
N THR A 297 -23.52 -29.21 1.04
CA THR A 297 -22.81 -29.64 2.26
C THR A 297 -23.47 -29.18 3.57
N TYR A 298 -24.16 -28.03 3.58
CA TYR A 298 -24.79 -27.49 4.79
C TYR A 298 -26.12 -28.17 5.13
N GLU A 299 -26.87 -28.66 4.12
CA GLU A 299 -28.23 -29.16 4.33
C GLU A 299 -28.27 -30.41 5.24
N ASN A 300 -27.24 -31.26 5.17
CA ASN A 300 -27.16 -32.47 6.01
C ASN A 300 -26.79 -32.15 7.48
N SER A 301 -25.86 -31.22 7.72
CA SER A 301 -25.49 -30.78 9.08
C SER A 301 -26.64 -30.01 9.74
N VAL A 302 -27.34 -29.18 8.96
CA VAL A 302 -28.52 -28.43 9.38
C VAL A 302 -29.70 -29.36 9.66
N ARG A 303 -29.99 -30.34 8.79
CA ARG A 303 -31.05 -31.34 9.04
C ARG A 303 -30.78 -32.17 10.29
N ARG A 304 -29.54 -32.59 10.52
CA ARG A 304 -29.16 -33.38 11.70
C ARG A 304 -29.25 -32.56 12.99
N PHE A 305 -28.91 -31.27 12.92
CA PHE A 305 -29.05 -30.35 14.05
C PHE A 305 -30.52 -30.02 14.33
N PHE A 306 -31.34 -29.67 13.34
CA PHE A 306 -32.77 -29.38 13.56
C PHE A 306 -33.61 -30.64 13.90
N GLN A 307 -33.14 -31.86 13.61
CA GLN A 307 -33.77 -33.09 14.11
C GLN A 307 -33.63 -33.28 15.62
N GLU A 308 -32.63 -32.65 16.26
CA GLU A 308 -32.34 -32.76 17.69
C GLU A 308 -32.94 -31.59 18.52
N TYR A 309 -33.50 -30.55 17.88
CA TYR A 309 -33.84 -29.25 18.50
C TYR A 309 -35.28 -28.84 18.18
N ALA A 310 -35.97 -28.23 19.14
CA ALA A 310 -37.40 -27.91 19.07
C ALA A 310 -37.72 -26.71 18.16
N ASP A 311 -38.94 -26.64 17.63
CA ASP A 311 -39.44 -25.61 16.69
C ASP A 311 -39.31 -24.17 17.22
N ASP A 312 -39.27 -24.01 18.54
CA ASP A 312 -39.12 -22.77 19.29
C ASP A 312 -37.81 -22.03 18.98
N VAL A 313 -36.69 -22.74 18.83
CA VAL A 313 -35.38 -22.12 18.51
C VAL A 313 -35.37 -21.53 17.09
N LYS A 314 -36.17 -22.09 16.17
CA LYS A 314 -36.24 -21.64 14.78
C LYS A 314 -36.96 -20.29 14.67
N TYR A 315 -38.04 -20.11 15.44
CA TYR A 315 -38.78 -18.84 15.48
C TYR A 315 -37.91 -17.70 16.02
N ASP A 316 -37.20 -17.94 17.12
CA ASP A 316 -36.33 -16.94 17.76
C ASP A 316 -35.20 -16.46 16.83
N ILE A 317 -34.63 -17.36 16.02
CA ILE A 317 -33.60 -17.01 15.03
C ILE A 317 -34.18 -16.10 13.94
N GLU A 318 -35.34 -16.46 13.39
CA GLU A 318 -36.00 -15.69 12.31
C GLU A 318 -36.46 -14.30 12.78
N GLU A 319 -36.91 -14.16 14.03
CA GLU A 319 -37.28 -12.87 14.60
C GLU A 319 -36.04 -11.97 14.80
N LYS A 320 -34.98 -12.51 15.40
CA LYS A 320 -33.79 -11.74 15.77
C LYS A 320 -32.96 -11.34 14.55
N PHE A 321 -32.93 -12.13 13.49
CA PHE A 321 -32.19 -11.80 12.26
C PHE A 321 -32.77 -10.61 11.47
N LYS A 322 -34.02 -10.22 11.71
CA LYS A 322 -34.62 -8.98 11.14
C LYS A 322 -33.86 -7.71 11.54
N THR A 323 -33.12 -7.75 12.64
CA THR A 323 -32.41 -6.59 13.20
C THR A 323 -31.11 -6.23 12.48
N LYS A 324 -30.62 -7.08 11.54
CA LYS A 324 -29.41 -6.87 10.70
C LYS A 324 -28.09 -6.64 11.45
N PHE A 325 -27.97 -7.07 12.71
CA PHE A 325 -26.73 -7.01 13.49
C PHE A 325 -25.74 -8.17 13.21
N VAL A 326 -25.99 -8.99 12.18
CA VAL A 326 -25.18 -10.17 11.87
C VAL A 326 -24.30 -9.90 10.65
N THR A 327 -23.02 -10.27 10.76
CA THR A 327 -22.06 -10.27 9.65
C THR A 327 -21.49 -11.67 9.49
N LEU A 328 -21.62 -12.22 8.28
CA LEU A 328 -21.03 -13.50 7.92
C LEU A 328 -19.61 -13.26 7.41
N PHE A 329 -18.66 -14.09 7.86
CA PHE A 329 -17.28 -14.05 7.42
C PHE A 329 -16.87 -15.39 6.83
N GLU A 330 -16.68 -15.42 5.51
CA GLU A 330 -16.25 -16.60 4.78
C GLU A 330 -14.72 -16.64 4.66
N MET A 331 -14.11 -17.63 5.32
CA MET A 331 -12.68 -17.86 5.25
C MET A 331 -12.42 -19.03 4.29
N ASN A 332 -11.86 -18.72 3.11
CA ASN A 332 -11.35 -19.60 2.03
C ASN A 332 -12.01 -19.45 0.64
N SER A 333 -12.29 -18.24 0.16
CA SER A 333 -12.22 -18.03 -1.29
C SER A 333 -10.82 -17.50 -1.60
N GLU A 334 -10.14 -18.07 -2.60
CA GLU A 334 -8.88 -17.54 -3.16
C GLU A 334 -9.06 -16.13 -3.80
N HIS A 335 -10.20 -15.48 -3.52
CA HIS A 335 -10.71 -14.22 -4.06
C HIS A 335 -11.15 -13.22 -2.99
N ASN A 336 -11.22 -13.58 -1.70
CA ASN A 336 -11.61 -12.62 -0.65
C ASN A 336 -10.37 -11.88 -0.12
N SER A 337 -10.32 -10.58 -0.41
CA SER A 337 -9.31 -9.64 0.11
C SER A 337 -9.53 -9.21 1.56
N ILE A 338 -10.67 -9.58 2.17
CA ILE A 338 -11.11 -9.06 3.47
C ILE A 338 -10.59 -9.94 4.61
N SER A 339 -9.84 -9.34 5.54
CA SER A 339 -9.33 -10.02 6.73
C SER A 339 -10.32 -9.97 7.91
N LEU A 340 -10.14 -10.84 8.92
CA LEU A 340 -11.08 -10.92 10.05
C LEU A 340 -11.18 -9.61 10.85
N ASP A 341 -10.08 -8.86 10.95
CA ASP A 341 -10.06 -7.54 11.57
C ASP A 341 -10.95 -6.54 10.83
N GLU A 342 -10.95 -6.56 9.49
CA GLU A 342 -11.85 -5.74 8.68
C GLU A 342 -13.31 -6.17 8.86
N ALA A 343 -13.58 -7.47 8.95
CA ALA A 343 -14.93 -7.98 9.20
C ALA A 343 -15.47 -7.57 10.58
N ILE A 344 -14.63 -7.63 11.63
CA ILE A 344 -14.97 -7.17 12.97
C ILE A 344 -15.31 -5.67 12.95
N LEU A 345 -14.47 -4.85 12.35
CA LEU A 345 -14.69 -3.40 12.28
C LEU A 345 -15.89 -3.03 11.39
N ALA A 346 -16.11 -3.75 10.28
CA ALA A 346 -17.28 -3.58 9.42
C ALA A 346 -18.58 -4.00 10.10
N SER A 347 -18.54 -4.96 11.04
CA SER A 347 -19.72 -5.34 11.82
C SER A 347 -20.15 -4.24 12.80
N LEU A 348 -19.18 -3.53 13.38
CA LEU A 348 -19.43 -2.39 14.25
C LEU A 348 -20.08 -1.21 13.51
N ARG A 349 -19.84 -1.07 12.20
CA ARG A 349 -20.56 -0.14 11.32
C ARG A 349 -22.04 -0.50 11.20
N LYS A 350 -22.37 -1.77 10.97
CA LYS A 350 -23.78 -2.22 10.84
C LYS A 350 -24.54 -2.07 12.16
N GLY A 351 -23.85 -2.26 13.29
CA GLY A 351 -24.44 -2.14 14.61
C GLY A 351 -24.44 -0.74 15.23
N GLY A 352 -23.67 0.19 14.65
CA GLY A 352 -23.56 1.57 15.12
C GLY A 352 -24.78 2.44 14.77
N SER A 353 -24.91 3.59 15.42
CA SER A 353 -25.92 4.59 15.10
C SER A 353 -25.82 5.03 13.63
N LYS A 354 -26.93 5.48 13.04
CA LYS A 354 -26.95 6.09 11.68
C LYS A 354 -26.18 7.43 11.61
N ASP A 355 -25.59 7.88 12.72
CA ASP A 355 -24.89 9.15 12.81
C ASP A 355 -23.46 9.01 12.29
N VAL A 356 -23.22 9.54 11.09
CA VAL A 356 -21.93 9.49 10.39
C VAL A 356 -20.80 10.07 11.27
N LEU A 357 -21.08 11.11 12.05
CA LEU A 357 -20.08 11.76 12.90
C LEU A 357 -19.57 10.84 14.02
N GLN A 358 -20.47 10.04 14.60
CA GLN A 358 -20.11 9.05 15.63
C GLN A 358 -19.23 7.94 15.05
N GLN A 359 -19.54 7.50 13.83
CA GLN A 359 -18.73 6.50 13.13
C GLN A 359 -17.33 7.02 12.79
N LEU A 360 -17.19 8.29 12.43
CA LEU A 360 -15.89 8.91 12.19
C LEU A 360 -15.07 9.09 13.45
N ARG A 361 -15.71 9.48 14.57
CA ARG A 361 -15.03 9.53 15.88
C ARG A 361 -14.55 8.16 16.33
N LEU A 362 -15.33 7.10 16.09
CA LEU A 362 -14.91 5.72 16.35
C LEU A 362 -13.73 5.31 15.46
N ALA A 363 -13.77 5.61 14.16
CA ALA A 363 -12.66 5.34 13.25
C ALA A 363 -11.37 6.06 13.68
N LEU A 364 -11.49 7.31 14.14
CA LEU A 364 -10.37 8.10 14.68
C LEU A 364 -9.83 7.52 16.01
N ALA A 365 -10.72 7.09 16.89
CA ALA A 365 -10.37 6.42 18.14
C ALA A 365 -9.59 5.13 17.87
N TRP A 366 -10.01 4.36 16.86
CA TRP A 366 -9.40 3.08 16.47
C TRP A 366 -8.20 3.18 15.52
N ASN A 367 -7.89 4.38 15.01
CA ASN A 367 -6.85 4.60 14.00
C ASN A 367 -7.08 3.83 12.68
N VAL A 368 -8.32 3.71 12.24
CA VAL A 368 -8.65 2.95 11.01
C VAL A 368 -9.06 3.92 9.92
N LEU A 369 -8.06 4.39 9.16
CA LEU A 369 -8.28 5.40 8.13
C LEU A 369 -9.13 4.90 6.96
N GLU A 370 -9.01 3.62 6.57
CA GLU A 370 -9.75 3.06 5.42
C GLU A 370 -11.27 3.14 5.60
N ILE A 371 -11.76 2.89 6.81
CA ILE A 371 -13.18 3.02 7.15
C ILE A 371 -13.62 4.49 7.08
N ALA A 372 -12.76 5.40 7.54
CA ALA A 372 -13.03 6.83 7.49
C ALA A 372 -13.04 7.36 6.05
N LYS A 373 -12.12 6.92 5.18
CA LYS A 373 -12.05 7.31 3.76
C LYS A 373 -13.35 7.00 3.03
N GLU A 374 -13.88 5.79 3.18
CA GLU A 374 -15.13 5.39 2.51
C GLU A 374 -16.33 6.27 2.93
N HIS A 375 -16.40 6.71 4.18
CA HIS A 375 -17.53 7.50 4.68
C HIS A 375 -17.35 9.01 4.48
N ILE A 376 -16.12 9.52 4.60
CA ILE A 376 -15.79 10.93 4.39
C ILE A 376 -15.86 11.30 2.91
N LEU A 377 -15.45 10.40 2.01
CA LEU A 377 -15.45 10.66 0.57
C LEU A 377 -16.84 10.51 -0.08
N ASN A 378 -17.77 9.81 0.57
CA ASN A 378 -19.10 9.51 0.00
C ASN A 378 -20.25 10.37 0.59
N ASN A 379 -20.02 11.14 1.66
CA ASN A 379 -21.05 11.95 2.30
C ASN A 379 -20.64 13.43 2.36
N ASP A 380 -21.58 14.34 2.11
CA ASP A 380 -21.38 15.78 2.31
C ASP A 380 -21.39 16.11 3.82
N ILE A 381 -20.21 16.25 4.42
CA ILE A 381 -20.03 16.62 5.84
C ILE A 381 -19.69 18.12 5.92
N ASP A 382 -20.31 18.83 6.86
CA ASP A 382 -20.03 20.25 7.13
C ASP A 382 -18.55 20.47 7.51
N THR A 383 -17.92 21.48 6.91
CA THR A 383 -16.53 21.87 7.12
C THR A 383 -16.22 22.11 8.60
N LYS A 384 -17.17 22.64 9.38
CA LYS A 384 -16.96 22.86 10.83
C LYS A 384 -16.84 21.55 11.62
N GLU A 385 -17.56 20.51 11.24
CA GLU A 385 -17.45 19.20 11.89
C GLU A 385 -16.13 18.51 11.51
N ILE A 386 -15.66 18.69 10.27
CA ILE A 386 -14.34 18.23 9.83
C ILE A 386 -13.22 18.96 10.60
N GLN A 387 -13.32 20.28 10.80
CA GLN A 387 -12.37 21.04 11.62
C GLN A 387 -12.30 20.53 13.06
N LYS A 388 -13.43 20.17 13.67
CA LYS A 388 -13.45 19.53 15.00
C LYS A 388 -12.76 18.17 15.01
N LEU A 389 -13.09 17.30 14.05
CA LEU A 389 -12.45 15.98 13.90
C LEU A 389 -10.94 16.08 13.65
N PHE A 390 -10.53 17.08 12.88
CA PHE A 390 -9.12 17.39 12.63
C PHE A 390 -8.41 17.77 13.92
N MET A 391 -8.98 18.69 14.71
CA MET A 391 -8.40 19.08 16.00
C MET A 391 -8.35 17.93 16.99
N GLU A 392 -9.34 17.05 16.99
CA GLU A 392 -9.32 15.80 17.76
C GLU A 392 -8.18 14.87 17.31
N ALA A 393 -7.96 14.73 15.99
CA ALA A 393 -6.89 13.92 15.43
C ALA A 393 -5.50 14.46 15.82
N VAL A 394 -5.31 15.78 15.79
CA VAL A 394 -4.08 16.46 16.23
C VAL A 394 -3.85 16.26 17.73
N LYS A 395 -4.89 16.41 18.56
CA LYS A 395 -4.82 16.18 20.01
C LYS A 395 -4.40 14.76 20.35
N ILE A 396 -4.85 13.76 19.59
CA ILE A 396 -4.57 12.33 19.81
C ILE A 396 -3.31 11.83 19.06
N CYS A 397 -2.67 12.67 18.24
CA CYS A 397 -1.54 12.31 17.37
C CYS A 397 -1.83 11.23 16.32
N ARG A 398 -2.99 11.30 15.66
CA ARG A 398 -3.32 10.42 14.54
C ARG A 398 -2.75 10.98 13.23
N THR A 399 -1.46 10.74 12.97
CA THR A 399 -0.71 11.30 11.82
C THR A 399 -1.38 11.01 10.47
N GLU A 400 -1.84 9.77 10.24
CA GLU A 400 -2.49 9.38 8.99
C GLU A 400 -3.83 10.12 8.76
N PHE A 401 -4.61 10.34 9.82
CA PHE A 401 -5.85 11.11 9.75
C PHE A 401 -5.56 12.59 9.49
N VAL A 402 -4.58 13.18 10.19
CA VAL A 402 -4.18 14.58 9.99
C VAL A 402 -3.67 14.79 8.57
N SER A 403 -2.83 13.90 8.06
CA SER A 403 -2.36 13.93 6.67
C SER A 403 -3.52 13.80 5.67
N PHE A 404 -4.47 12.90 5.93
CA PHE A 404 -5.65 12.75 5.09
C PHE A 404 -6.51 14.01 5.06
N PHE A 405 -6.73 14.64 6.21
CA PHE A 405 -7.51 15.87 6.32
C PHE A 405 -6.84 17.05 5.59
N LEU A 406 -5.54 17.29 5.82
CA LEU A 406 -4.79 18.36 5.13
C LEU A 406 -4.77 18.20 3.61
N ARG A 407 -4.67 16.96 3.10
CA ARG A 407 -4.62 16.68 1.66
C ARG A 407 -5.94 16.85 0.93
N ASN A 408 -7.06 16.66 1.62
CA ASN A 408 -8.39 16.64 1.00
C ASN A 408 -9.23 17.87 1.28
N TYR A 409 -8.89 18.67 2.30
CA TYR A 409 -9.69 19.81 2.74
C TYR A 409 -8.81 21.00 3.12
N ASP A 410 -9.26 22.21 2.80
CA ASP A 410 -8.65 23.46 3.25
C ASP A 410 -9.14 23.80 4.68
N ILE A 411 -8.54 23.14 5.68
CA ILE A 411 -9.01 23.15 7.08
C ILE A 411 -8.33 24.25 7.91
N LEU A 412 -7.13 24.68 7.53
CA LEU A 412 -6.27 25.53 8.35
C LEU A 412 -6.77 26.99 8.44
N ALA A 413 -7.60 27.44 7.49
CA ALA A 413 -8.18 28.77 7.52
C ALA A 413 -9.19 28.92 8.68
N ASN A 414 -8.98 29.93 9.54
CA ASN A 414 -9.84 30.25 10.69
C ASN A 414 -10.03 29.10 11.70
N LEU A 415 -9.04 28.20 11.80
CA LEU A 415 -9.12 27.01 12.67
C LEU A 415 -8.78 27.29 14.14
N LEU A 416 -7.98 28.33 14.41
CA LEU A 416 -7.51 28.65 15.75
C LEU A 416 -7.98 30.04 16.18
N ASN A 417 -8.46 30.11 17.41
CA ASN A 417 -8.67 31.31 18.20
C ASN A 417 -8.08 31.14 19.61
N SER A 418 -8.15 32.19 20.43
CA SER A 418 -7.65 32.18 21.83
C SER A 418 -8.16 30.97 22.63
N ASP A 419 -9.46 30.66 22.55
CA ASP A 419 -10.06 29.56 23.32
C ASP A 419 -9.59 28.19 22.80
N GLU A 420 -9.44 28.05 21.48
CA GLU A 420 -8.94 26.83 20.84
C GLU A 420 -7.47 26.55 21.16
N VAL A 421 -6.63 27.58 21.25
CA VAL A 421 -5.23 27.44 21.67
C VAL A 421 -5.15 27.01 23.13
N VAL A 422 -5.89 27.66 24.03
CA VAL A 422 -5.96 27.25 25.44
C VAL A 422 -6.44 25.79 25.54
N LEU A 423 -7.43 25.41 24.74
CA LEU A 423 -7.94 24.05 24.69
C LEU A 423 -6.91 23.04 24.15
N LEU A 424 -6.16 23.42 23.12
CA LEU A 424 -5.11 22.59 22.53
C LEU A 424 -4.01 22.30 23.56
N TYR A 425 -3.55 23.34 24.27
CA TYR A 425 -2.49 23.24 25.27
C TYR A 425 -2.93 22.62 26.61
N ARG A 426 -4.24 22.54 26.89
CA ARG A 426 -4.76 21.82 28.07
C ARG A 426 -4.32 20.35 28.08
N ASN A 427 -4.20 19.74 26.90
CA ASN A 427 -3.77 18.34 26.74
C ASN A 427 -2.26 18.12 26.94
N ILE A 428 -1.45 19.18 27.01
CA ILE A 428 0.00 19.12 27.27
C ILE A 428 0.31 19.05 28.78
N SER A 429 -0.70 19.15 29.64
CA SER A 429 -0.60 19.21 31.11
C SER A 429 0.21 18.08 31.79
N ARG A 430 0.53 16.99 31.09
CA ARG A 430 1.40 15.90 31.58
C ARG A 430 2.90 16.07 31.25
N ASN A 431 3.26 16.87 30.25
CA ASN A 431 4.66 17.13 29.86
C ASN A 431 5.30 18.22 30.75
N VAL A 432 6.64 18.34 30.71
CA VAL A 432 7.41 19.35 31.47
C VAL A 432 6.91 20.78 31.20
N PHE A 433 6.59 21.09 29.94
CA PHE A 433 5.95 22.35 29.57
C PHE A 433 4.61 22.59 30.31
N GLY A 434 3.76 21.56 30.40
CA GLY A 434 2.49 21.62 31.12
C GLY A 434 2.63 21.67 32.64
N LYS A 435 3.73 21.13 33.21
CA LYS A 435 4.02 21.22 34.65
C LYS A 435 4.28 22.67 35.09
N ASN A 436 4.93 23.49 34.25
CA ASN A 436 5.21 24.90 34.53
C ASN A 436 3.97 25.80 34.45
N LEU A 437 2.95 25.38 33.69
CA LEU A 437 1.69 26.12 33.49
C LEU A 437 0.57 25.74 34.48
N LYS A 438 0.86 24.90 35.48
CA LYS A 438 -0.14 24.37 36.43
C LYS A 438 -0.92 25.49 37.13
N GLY A 439 -2.23 25.52 36.89
CA GLY A 439 -3.22 26.37 37.58
C GLY A 439 -3.54 27.71 36.93
N LYS A 440 -2.84 28.12 35.86
CA LYS A 440 -3.11 29.38 35.14
C LYS A 440 -2.93 29.23 33.62
N LEU A 441 -3.69 28.32 33.00
CA LEU A 441 -3.66 28.12 31.55
C LEU A 441 -4.44 29.25 30.85
N THR A 442 -3.76 30.36 30.59
CA THR A 442 -4.24 31.48 29.76
C THR A 442 -3.30 31.62 28.56
N GLU A 443 -3.81 32.17 27.45
CA GLU A 443 -3.00 32.47 26.27
C GLU A 443 -1.73 33.26 26.64
N GLU A 444 -1.87 34.27 27.51
CA GLU A 444 -0.76 35.11 27.98
C GLU A 444 0.34 34.30 28.69
N ASN A 445 -0.02 33.31 29.51
CA ASN A 445 0.97 32.50 30.22
C ASN A 445 1.64 31.47 29.29
N ILE A 446 0.90 30.94 28.31
CA ILE A 446 1.50 30.07 27.28
C ILE A 446 2.51 30.89 26.46
N ALA A 447 2.13 32.08 26.01
CA ALA A 447 3.01 33.00 25.27
C ALA A 447 4.28 33.36 26.07
N LYS A 448 4.15 33.65 27.37
CA LYS A 448 5.30 33.91 28.26
C LYS A 448 6.25 32.72 28.36
N GLU A 449 5.72 31.51 28.53
CA GLU A 449 6.57 30.32 28.64
C GLU A 449 7.24 29.96 27.31
N LEU A 450 6.54 30.16 26.18
CA LEU A 450 7.17 30.04 24.85
C LEU A 450 8.28 31.08 24.66
N THR A 451 8.03 32.32 25.06
CA THR A 451 9.05 33.39 25.03
C THR A 451 10.26 33.01 25.86
N ASN A 452 10.07 32.42 27.06
CA ASN A 452 11.17 31.94 27.90
C ASN A 452 12.04 30.87 27.22
N LEU A 453 11.44 30.02 26.39
CA LEU A 453 12.16 28.99 25.63
C LEU A 453 12.85 29.53 24.37
N THR A 454 12.43 30.70 23.87
CA THR A 454 12.96 31.32 22.65
C THR A 454 13.78 32.59 22.88
N ILE A 455 14.11 32.93 24.14
CA ILE A 455 14.87 34.15 24.50
C ILE A 455 16.17 34.27 23.68
N HIS A 456 16.85 33.15 23.42
CA HIS A 456 18.11 33.13 22.65
C HIS A 456 17.94 33.55 21.17
N CYS A 457 16.72 33.59 20.64
CA CYS A 457 16.39 33.99 19.28
C CYS A 457 16.15 35.52 19.12
N GLN A 458 16.46 36.35 20.13
CA GLN A 458 16.19 37.80 20.14
C GLN A 458 14.69 38.16 20.00
N GLN A 459 13.77 37.29 20.42
CA GLN A 459 12.35 37.59 20.42
C GLN A 459 12.00 38.51 21.61
N GLU A 460 11.41 39.68 21.35
CA GLU A 460 10.90 40.57 22.41
C GLU A 460 9.63 40.00 23.09
N TYR A 461 8.79 39.27 22.36
CA TYR A 461 7.59 38.59 22.85
C TYR A 461 7.07 37.54 21.83
N TYR A 462 6.66 36.35 22.27
CA TYR A 462 5.93 35.39 21.42
C TYR A 462 4.46 35.82 21.30
N SER A 463 4.00 36.14 20.09
CA SER A 463 2.59 36.43 19.81
C SER A 463 1.98 35.35 18.93
N PHE A 464 0.80 34.85 19.31
CA PHE A 464 0.02 33.94 18.49
C PHE A 464 -0.46 34.64 17.22
N ASP A 465 -0.21 34.04 16.07
CA ASP A 465 -0.72 34.49 14.78
C ASP A 465 -1.78 33.53 14.26
N TYR A 466 -3.05 33.85 14.50
CA TYR A 466 -4.18 33.02 14.09
C TYR A 466 -4.36 32.93 12.56
N ASN A 467 -3.79 33.89 11.81
CA ASN A 467 -3.77 33.80 10.35
C ASN A 467 -2.77 32.74 9.87
N ASN A 468 -1.81 32.35 10.72
CA ASN A 468 -0.81 31.33 10.46
C ASN A 468 -0.98 30.11 11.37
N THR A 469 -2.14 29.46 11.22
CA THR A 469 -2.51 28.28 12.00
C THR A 469 -1.47 27.15 11.90
N ALA A 470 -0.84 26.95 10.73
CA ALA A 470 0.17 25.91 10.52
C ALA A 470 1.38 26.06 11.47
N LYS A 471 1.87 27.30 11.66
CA LYS A 471 2.95 27.62 12.60
C LYS A 471 2.58 27.22 14.03
N GLU A 472 1.39 27.59 14.49
CA GLU A 472 0.99 27.34 15.88
C GLU A 472 0.78 25.84 16.15
N LEU A 473 0.23 25.11 15.17
CA LEU A 473 0.12 23.64 15.25
C LEU A 473 1.49 22.94 15.17
N PHE A 474 2.42 23.46 14.37
CA PHE A 474 3.80 22.97 14.32
C PHE A 474 4.48 23.10 15.69
N VAL A 475 4.45 24.29 16.29
CA VAL A 475 5.03 24.56 17.62
C VAL A 475 4.41 23.66 18.68
N TYR A 476 3.08 23.48 18.66
CA TYR A 476 2.38 22.54 19.54
C TYR A 476 2.92 21.10 19.39
N CYS A 477 3.14 20.63 18.16
CA CYS A 477 3.65 19.28 17.91
C CYS A 477 5.09 19.09 18.39
N ILE A 478 5.93 20.12 18.26
CA ILE A 478 7.30 20.13 18.78
C ILE A 478 7.30 20.02 20.31
N ILE A 479 6.45 20.78 21.01
CA ILE A 479 6.34 20.73 22.48
C ILE A 479 5.85 19.36 22.96
N LYS A 480 5.02 18.69 22.16
CA LYS A 480 4.55 17.33 22.44
C LYS A 480 5.59 16.24 22.08
N ASN A 481 6.75 16.63 21.55
CA ASN A 481 7.78 15.72 21.01
C ASN A 481 7.24 14.79 19.90
N GLN A 482 6.39 15.29 19.01
CA GLN A 482 5.73 14.48 17.97
C GLN A 482 6.31 14.78 16.59
N LYS A 483 7.49 14.20 16.31
CA LYS A 483 8.26 14.42 15.08
C LYS A 483 7.43 14.26 13.81
N GLN A 484 6.77 13.11 13.63
CA GLN A 484 6.01 12.80 12.42
C GLN A 484 4.84 13.77 12.17
N LEU A 485 4.18 14.21 13.24
CA LEU A 485 3.06 15.15 13.14
C LEU A 485 3.56 16.56 12.82
N ALA A 486 4.69 16.98 13.40
CA ALA A 486 5.31 18.26 13.10
C ALA A 486 5.73 18.39 11.63
N LEU A 487 6.23 17.30 11.01
CA LEU A 487 6.61 17.32 9.59
C LEU A 487 5.41 17.61 8.66
N LEU A 488 4.22 17.12 8.98
CA LEU A 488 3.02 17.42 8.18
C LEU A 488 2.66 18.91 8.17
N PHE A 489 2.92 19.61 9.28
CA PHE A 489 2.68 21.04 9.35
C PHE A 489 3.83 21.86 8.74
N LEU A 490 5.05 21.32 8.75
CA LEU A 490 6.21 21.96 8.13
C LEU A 490 6.01 22.18 6.64
N ASP A 491 5.39 21.23 5.94
CA ASP A 491 5.05 21.30 4.51
C ASP A 491 4.07 22.46 4.20
N GLU A 492 3.19 22.79 5.15
CA GLU A 492 2.21 23.87 4.99
C GLU A 492 2.81 25.26 5.25
N MET A 493 3.95 25.33 5.94
CA MET A 493 4.56 26.61 6.35
C MET A 493 5.24 27.37 5.19
N GLU A 494 5.31 28.69 5.32
CA GLU A 494 5.96 29.56 4.32
C GLU A 494 7.49 29.57 4.45
N ASN A 495 8.02 29.43 5.67
CA ASN A 495 9.45 29.55 5.96
C ASN A 495 9.97 28.29 6.72
N PRO A 496 10.06 27.14 6.03
CA PRO A 496 10.35 25.85 6.65
C PRO A 496 11.78 25.75 7.22
N ILE A 497 12.79 26.38 6.61
CA ILE A 497 14.16 26.35 7.15
C ILE A 497 14.21 27.05 8.51
N ALA A 498 13.54 28.20 8.62
CA ALA A 498 13.43 28.92 9.89
C ALA A 498 12.66 28.10 10.94
N ALA A 499 11.58 27.42 10.54
CA ALA A 499 10.80 26.55 11.42
C ALA A 499 11.64 25.38 11.97
N CYS A 500 12.48 24.74 11.15
CA CYS A 500 13.40 23.69 11.57
C CYS A 500 14.42 24.18 12.61
N LEU A 501 15.02 25.36 12.40
CA LEU A 501 15.97 25.94 13.35
C LEU A 501 15.30 26.29 14.68
N ILE A 502 14.05 26.75 14.66
CA ILE A 502 13.28 27.03 15.87
C ILE A 502 12.89 25.73 16.59
N ALA A 503 12.50 24.69 15.85
CA ALA A 503 12.24 23.37 16.43
C ALA A 503 13.50 22.81 17.12
N GLU A 504 14.67 22.99 16.51
CA GLU A 504 15.94 22.60 17.11
C GLU A 504 16.17 23.30 18.45
N VAL A 505 15.97 24.63 18.53
CA VAL A 505 16.08 25.43 19.76
C VAL A 505 15.08 24.94 20.81
N LEU A 506 13.80 24.84 20.46
CA LEU A 506 12.73 24.46 21.40
C LEU A 506 12.98 23.07 21.99
N LEU A 507 13.39 22.09 21.18
CA LEU A 507 13.66 20.74 21.65
C LEU A 507 14.89 20.66 22.56
N LYS A 508 15.96 21.45 22.30
CA LYS A 508 17.13 21.53 23.20
C LYS A 508 16.72 22.09 24.56
N GLU A 509 16.03 23.22 24.57
CA GLU A 509 15.61 23.88 25.81
C GLU A 509 14.60 23.06 26.62
N LEU A 510 13.70 22.34 25.95
CA LEU A 510 12.79 21.39 26.61
C LEU A 510 13.52 20.18 27.15
N GLY A 511 14.46 19.62 26.39
CA GLY A 511 15.29 18.47 26.79
C GLY A 511 16.08 18.74 28.07
N LEU A 512 16.66 19.94 28.20
CA LEU A 512 17.42 20.36 29.39
C LEU A 512 16.58 20.41 30.67
N LYS A 513 15.26 20.55 30.55
CA LYS A 513 14.32 20.67 31.68
C LYS A 513 13.67 19.33 32.07
N ILE A 514 14.02 18.22 31.42
CA ILE A 514 13.42 16.90 31.64
C ILE A 514 14.32 16.03 32.52
N ASP A 515 13.78 15.53 33.63
CA ASP A 515 14.49 14.61 34.54
C ASP A 515 14.57 13.17 34.01
N ASP A 516 13.68 12.80 33.09
CA ASP A 516 13.62 11.45 32.50
C ASP A 516 14.65 11.30 31.38
N SER A 517 15.70 10.51 31.65
CA SER A 517 16.81 10.29 30.74
C SER A 517 16.39 9.68 29.39
N GLU A 518 15.29 8.92 29.30
CA GLU A 518 14.84 8.31 28.06
C GLU A 518 14.15 9.33 27.17
N ILE A 519 13.26 10.14 27.75
CA ILE A 519 12.54 11.22 27.05
C ILE A 519 13.50 12.34 26.65
N GLN A 520 14.45 12.69 27.52
CA GLN A 520 15.50 13.68 27.21
C GLN A 520 16.28 13.27 25.95
N LYS A 521 16.74 12.01 25.89
CA LYS A 521 17.49 11.49 24.74
C LYS A 521 16.64 11.47 23.47
N GLU A 522 15.35 11.15 23.57
CA GLU A 522 14.43 11.23 22.43
C GLU A 522 14.30 12.67 21.89
N MET A 523 14.16 13.66 22.78
CA MET A 523 14.10 15.07 22.39
C MET A 523 15.42 15.56 21.77
N GLU A 524 16.57 15.14 22.30
CA GLU A 524 17.89 15.46 21.72
C GLU A 524 18.06 14.88 20.30
N ASN A 525 17.58 13.65 20.08
CA ASN A 525 17.57 13.03 18.75
C ASN A 525 16.66 13.81 17.79
N ASN A 526 15.45 14.18 18.22
CA ASN A 526 14.52 14.94 17.40
C ASN A 526 15.06 16.37 17.11
N SER A 527 15.72 17.00 18.08
CA SER A 527 16.40 18.29 17.88
C SER A 527 17.48 18.19 16.80
N SER A 528 18.36 17.18 16.91
CA SER A 528 19.44 16.94 15.95
C SER A 528 18.90 16.65 14.54
N PHE A 529 17.75 15.96 14.46
CA PHE A 529 17.06 15.70 13.20
C PHE A 529 16.59 17.00 12.53
N PHE A 530 15.86 17.87 13.23
CA PHE A 530 15.41 19.15 12.66
C PHE A 530 16.57 20.08 12.30
N GLY A 531 17.63 20.09 13.12
CA GLY A 531 18.86 20.84 12.82
C GLY A 531 19.58 20.33 11.56
N SER A 532 19.63 19.01 11.35
CA SER A 532 20.19 18.42 10.12
C SER A 532 19.30 18.70 8.91
N LEU A 533 17.98 18.59 9.08
CA LEU A 533 17.00 18.90 8.03
C LEU A 533 17.14 20.34 7.53
N ALA A 534 17.36 21.31 8.42
CA ALA A 534 17.61 22.69 8.03
C ALA A 534 18.84 22.84 7.12
N VAL A 535 19.92 22.09 7.39
CA VAL A 535 21.15 22.11 6.59
C VAL A 535 20.92 21.49 5.20
N GLU A 536 20.20 20.37 5.15
CA GLU A 536 19.86 19.70 3.90
C GLU A 536 18.98 20.57 3.01
N LEU A 537 17.94 21.20 3.58
CA LEU A 537 17.08 22.15 2.86
C LEU A 537 17.85 23.37 2.34
N LEU A 538 18.80 23.90 3.12
CA LEU A 538 19.69 24.97 2.66
C LEU A 538 20.62 24.51 1.53
N SER A 539 21.06 23.25 1.57
CA SER A 539 21.92 22.66 0.52
C SER A 539 21.17 22.59 -0.81
N GLU A 540 19.93 22.11 -0.80
CA GLU A 540 19.06 22.08 -1.99
C GLU A 540 18.83 23.48 -2.57
N CYS A 541 18.53 24.47 -1.72
CA CYS A 541 18.36 25.86 -2.17
C CYS A 541 19.65 26.42 -2.78
N TYR A 542 20.81 26.07 -2.21
CA TYR A 542 22.12 26.54 -2.67
C TYR A 542 22.55 25.90 -4.00
N LEU A 543 22.20 24.63 -4.22
CA LEU A 543 22.43 23.92 -5.48
C LEU A 543 21.60 24.51 -6.62
N ASP A 544 20.36 24.94 -6.34
CA ASP A 544 19.49 25.58 -7.34
C ASP A 544 19.96 26.99 -7.72
N ASP A 545 20.14 27.88 -6.74
CA ASP A 545 20.67 29.23 -6.97
C ASP A 545 21.47 29.74 -5.77
N ALA A 546 22.79 29.70 -5.92
CA ALA A 546 23.73 30.14 -4.90
C ALA A 546 23.55 31.60 -4.47
N LYS A 547 23.10 32.50 -5.35
CA LYS A 547 22.90 33.93 -5.01
C LYS A 547 21.58 34.14 -4.27
N LYS A 548 20.49 33.49 -4.70
CA LYS A 548 19.21 33.56 -4.00
C LYS A 548 19.27 32.90 -2.62
N ALA A 549 19.98 31.78 -2.49
CA ALA A 549 20.22 31.14 -1.20
C ALA A 549 20.98 32.07 -0.21
N GLN A 550 21.99 32.81 -0.70
CA GLN A 550 22.69 33.81 0.12
C GLN A 550 21.78 34.99 0.52
N LEU A 551 20.90 35.43 -0.37
CA LEU A 551 19.91 36.48 -0.08
C LEU A 551 18.87 36.02 0.94
N MET A 552 18.43 34.77 0.87
CA MET A 552 17.51 34.16 1.82
C MET A 552 18.10 34.10 3.24
N LEU A 553 19.40 33.85 3.39
CA LEU A 553 20.06 33.79 4.70
C LEU A 553 20.02 35.11 5.48
N VAL A 554 19.96 36.25 4.77
CA VAL A 554 19.97 37.60 5.33
C VAL A 554 18.62 38.31 5.27
N ARG A 555 17.58 37.65 4.72
CA ARG A 555 16.24 38.23 4.68
C ARG A 555 15.65 38.29 6.09
N GLU A 556 14.85 39.31 6.35
CA GLU A 556 14.04 39.41 7.56
C GLU A 556 12.80 38.52 7.38
N ILE A 557 12.48 37.73 8.39
CA ILE A 557 11.36 36.78 8.37
C ILE A 557 10.28 37.30 9.30
N ALA A 558 9.22 37.87 8.72
CA ALA A 558 8.12 38.48 9.47
C ALA A 558 7.45 37.53 10.48
N MET A 559 7.28 36.25 10.10
CA MET A 559 6.65 35.20 10.90
C MET A 559 7.36 34.92 12.24
N PHE A 560 8.63 35.31 12.35
CA PHE A 560 9.49 35.10 13.51
C PHE A 560 10.16 36.40 13.95
N ASN A 561 9.37 37.47 14.11
CA ASN A 561 9.77 38.77 14.65
C ASN A 561 10.90 39.46 13.86
N ASN A 562 10.85 39.39 12.53
CA ASN A 562 11.84 39.98 11.61
C ASN A 562 13.28 39.49 11.84
N THR A 563 13.44 38.27 12.34
CA THR A 563 14.76 37.62 12.49
C THR A 563 15.27 37.11 11.15
N THR A 564 16.57 36.81 11.09
CA THR A 564 17.22 36.19 9.92
C THR A 564 17.53 34.72 10.18
N LEU A 565 17.72 33.93 9.11
CA LEU A 565 18.16 32.53 9.26
C LEU A 565 19.51 32.42 9.96
N LEU A 566 20.43 33.36 9.75
CA LEU A 566 21.72 33.37 10.44
C LEU A 566 21.59 33.61 11.95
N THR A 567 20.68 34.51 12.36
CA THR A 567 20.41 34.74 13.79
C THR A 567 19.78 33.51 14.44
N LEU A 568 18.86 32.82 13.74
CA LEU A 568 18.24 31.59 14.23
C LEU A 568 19.25 30.43 14.33
N ALA A 569 20.10 30.26 13.31
CA ALA A 569 21.14 29.23 13.32
C ALA A 569 22.17 29.45 14.44
N LYS A 570 22.48 30.72 14.76
CA LYS A 570 23.30 31.08 15.91
C LYS A 570 22.60 30.76 17.23
N ALA A 571 21.31 31.09 17.35
CA ALA A 571 20.52 30.78 18.54
C ALA A 571 20.42 29.27 18.80
N ALA A 572 20.37 28.47 17.73
CA ALA A 572 20.38 27.01 17.79
C ALA A 572 21.75 26.38 18.12
N ASP A 573 22.85 27.16 18.16
CA ASP A 573 24.25 26.68 18.12
C ASP A 573 24.47 25.62 17.01
N ASN A 574 23.84 25.81 15.85
CA ASN A 574 23.93 24.86 14.74
C ASN A 574 25.20 25.13 13.91
N LYS A 575 26.30 24.51 14.34
CA LYS A 575 27.63 24.68 13.74
C LYS A 575 27.70 24.17 12.30
N THR A 576 26.96 23.10 11.96
CA THR A 576 26.93 22.53 10.61
C THR A 576 26.23 23.47 9.63
N PHE A 577 25.14 24.12 10.05
CA PHE A 577 24.44 25.14 9.26
C PHE A 577 25.32 26.37 9.00
N ILE A 578 26.03 26.87 10.02
CA ILE A 578 26.95 28.01 9.84
C ILE A 578 28.16 27.63 8.97
N ALA A 579 28.63 26.39 9.05
CA ALA A 579 29.75 25.88 8.25
C ALA A 579 29.38 25.58 6.78
N HIS A 580 28.10 25.64 6.42
CA HIS A 580 27.61 25.37 5.07
C HIS A 580 28.19 26.33 4.02
N GLY A 581 28.36 25.86 2.78
CA GLY A 581 28.98 26.62 1.68
C GLY A 581 28.28 27.95 1.40
N ALA A 582 26.95 27.99 1.51
CA ALA A 582 26.15 29.22 1.33
C ALA A 582 26.51 30.29 2.36
N CYS A 583 26.61 29.90 3.65
CA CYS A 583 26.96 30.80 4.75
C CYS A 583 28.40 31.30 4.62
N LYS A 584 29.34 30.43 4.27
CA LYS A 584 30.75 30.82 4.02
C LYS A 584 30.88 31.80 2.87
N ALA A 585 30.23 31.54 1.74
CA ALA A 585 30.25 32.42 0.58
C ALA A 585 29.61 33.78 0.88
N LEU A 586 28.51 33.79 1.64
CA LEU A 586 27.87 35.02 2.13
C LEU A 586 28.81 35.81 3.04
N LEU A 587 29.42 35.17 4.03
CA LEU A 587 30.34 35.82 4.98
C LEU A 587 31.59 36.35 4.28
N ASP A 588 32.19 35.63 3.32
CA ASP A 588 33.31 36.11 2.50
C ASP A 588 32.92 37.34 1.66
N ARG A 589 31.69 37.38 1.12
CA ARG A 589 31.19 38.54 0.36
C ARG A 589 30.90 39.76 1.25
N ILE A 590 30.33 39.54 2.43
CA ILE A 590 30.16 40.59 3.45
C ILE A 590 31.55 41.13 3.85
N TRP A 591 32.52 40.24 4.08
CA TRP A 591 33.90 40.61 4.41
C TRP A 591 34.57 41.44 3.31
N ARG A 592 34.27 41.16 2.03
CA ARG A 592 34.74 41.93 0.87
C ARG A 592 33.99 43.24 0.62
N GLY A 593 32.95 43.57 1.41
CA GLY A 593 32.20 44.83 1.30
C GLY A 593 31.22 44.93 0.14
N ILE A 594 30.78 43.80 -0.44
CA ILE A 594 29.85 43.77 -1.58
C ILE A 594 28.39 43.89 -1.05
N LYS A 595 27.64 44.91 -1.50
CA LYS A 595 26.25 45.16 -1.08
C LYS A 595 25.23 44.32 -1.87
N PHE A 596 24.17 43.86 -1.19
CA PHE A 596 23.01 43.20 -1.80
C PHE A 596 22.02 44.23 -2.39
N LEU A 597 21.47 43.93 -3.57
CA LEU A 597 20.22 44.54 -4.04
C LEU A 597 19.06 43.77 -3.39
N LYS A 598 18.16 44.47 -2.66
CA LYS A 598 17.01 43.84 -1.99
C LYS A 598 16.07 43.20 -3.04
N PRO A 599 15.88 41.87 -3.03
CA PRO A 599 14.84 41.21 -3.82
C PRO A 599 13.46 41.48 -3.20
N LYS A 600 12.39 41.24 -3.96
CA LYS A 600 11.03 41.24 -3.40
C LYS A 600 10.83 39.98 -2.54
N GLU A 601 10.39 40.17 -1.29
CA GLU A 601 10.24 39.12 -0.27
C GLU A 601 9.37 37.94 -0.75
N GLU A 602 8.25 38.23 -1.40
CA GLU A 602 7.31 37.23 -1.93
C GLU A 602 7.94 36.25 -2.93
N GLU A 603 8.94 36.69 -3.71
CA GLU A 603 9.59 35.83 -4.71
C GLU A 603 10.52 34.80 -4.04
N LEU A 604 11.17 35.18 -2.94
CA LEU A 604 12.09 34.29 -2.22
C LEU A 604 11.34 33.25 -1.38
N VAL A 605 10.21 33.63 -0.76
CA VAL A 605 9.37 32.70 0.02
C VAL A 605 8.76 31.63 -0.89
N LYS A 606 8.20 32.04 -2.04
CA LYS A 606 7.69 31.09 -3.05
C LYS A 606 8.79 30.16 -3.57
N TRP A 607 9.98 30.69 -3.79
CA TRP A 607 11.12 29.92 -4.29
C TRP A 607 11.61 28.87 -3.28
N GLU A 608 11.76 29.25 -2.01
CA GLU A 608 12.13 28.31 -0.92
C GLU A 608 11.11 27.20 -0.75
N LYS A 609 9.80 27.53 -0.68
CA LYS A 609 8.74 26.54 -0.48
C LYS A 609 8.76 25.45 -1.56
N ILE A 610 8.92 25.84 -2.83
CA ILE A 610 9.03 24.88 -3.95
C ILE A 610 10.20 23.89 -3.77
N ARG A 611 11.34 24.34 -3.21
CA ARG A 611 12.51 23.49 -2.99
C ARG A 611 12.32 22.58 -1.78
N VAL A 612 11.68 23.08 -0.73
CA VAL A 612 11.36 22.28 0.46
C VAL A 612 10.33 21.23 0.14
N ASP A 613 9.26 21.55 -0.60
CA ASP A 613 8.27 20.57 -1.06
C ASP A 613 8.93 19.45 -1.88
N HIS A 614 9.92 19.81 -2.71
CA HIS A 614 10.72 18.84 -3.46
C HIS A 614 11.53 17.93 -2.54
N TYR A 615 12.23 18.49 -1.54
CA TYR A 615 13.05 17.72 -0.61
C TYR A 615 12.22 16.87 0.36
N MET A 616 11.11 17.39 0.86
CA MET A 616 10.17 16.68 1.74
C MET A 616 9.52 15.51 1.01
N SER A 617 9.19 15.66 -0.28
CA SER A 617 8.78 14.54 -1.13
C SER A 617 9.88 13.47 -1.28
N ILE A 618 11.16 13.84 -1.23
CA ILE A 618 12.29 12.89 -1.25
C ILE A 618 12.43 12.20 0.12
N LEU A 619 12.24 12.94 1.22
CA LEU A 619 12.32 12.41 2.58
C LEU A 619 11.18 11.45 2.94
N GLU A 620 9.94 11.71 2.48
CA GLU A 620 8.82 10.76 2.61
C GLU A 620 9.13 9.42 1.90
N ASN A 621 9.95 9.45 0.85
CA ASN A 621 10.47 8.25 0.21
C ASN A 621 11.65 7.65 1.01
N LYS A 622 12.55 8.46 1.56
CA LYS A 622 13.68 7.98 2.39
C LYS A 622 13.29 7.35 3.73
N GLU A 623 12.23 7.82 4.42
CA GLU A 623 11.74 7.15 5.65
C GLU A 623 11.08 5.80 5.33
N LYS A 624 10.49 5.63 4.13
CA LYS A 624 10.13 4.31 3.60
C LYS A 624 11.38 3.49 3.29
N ASP A 625 12.44 4.10 2.79
CA ASP A 625 13.71 3.43 2.47
C ASP A 625 14.46 2.90 3.71
N ILE A 626 14.36 3.57 4.88
CA ILE A 626 14.97 3.09 6.14
C ILE A 626 14.18 1.91 6.74
N ILE A 627 12.85 1.93 6.61
CA ILE A 627 11.99 0.80 6.94
C ILE A 627 12.24 -0.35 5.96
N LEU A 628 12.44 -0.05 4.67
CA LEU A 628 12.88 -0.98 3.63
C LEU A 628 14.29 -1.50 3.91
N GLU A 629 15.23 -0.77 4.52
CA GLU A 629 16.58 -1.27 4.84
C GLU A 629 16.57 -2.28 5.99
N LYS A 630 15.75 -2.05 7.02
CA LYS A 630 15.52 -3.02 8.11
C LYS A 630 14.66 -4.19 7.66
N LEU A 631 13.69 -3.95 6.77
CA LEU A 631 12.99 -4.99 6.03
C LEU A 631 13.97 -5.73 5.13
N HIS A 632 14.94 -5.11 4.47
CA HIS A 632 15.92 -5.73 3.56
C HIS A 632 16.79 -6.76 4.30
N HIS A 633 17.03 -6.53 5.59
CA HIS A 633 17.78 -7.46 6.44
C HIS A 633 16.97 -8.68 6.90
N LEU A 634 15.64 -8.53 7.02
CA LEU A 634 14.66 -9.62 7.27
C LEU A 634 14.20 -10.29 5.96
N GLU A 635 14.14 -9.53 4.88
CA GLU A 635 13.86 -9.91 3.51
C GLU A 635 15.01 -10.72 2.97
N LYS A 636 16.30 -10.41 3.23
CA LYS A 636 17.42 -11.32 2.89
C LYS A 636 17.31 -12.71 3.51
N MET A 637 16.69 -12.84 4.69
CA MET A 637 16.39 -14.16 5.29
C MET A 637 15.19 -14.85 4.61
N THR A 638 14.31 -14.07 3.97
CA THR A 638 13.07 -14.51 3.32
C THR A 638 13.20 -14.59 1.77
N GLU A 639 14.23 -13.98 1.19
CA GLU A 639 14.55 -13.85 -0.25
C GLU A 639 15.02 -15.18 -0.83
N ARG A 640 15.36 -16.13 0.03
CA ARG A 640 15.52 -17.52 -0.39
C ARG A 640 14.18 -18.21 -0.69
N LEU A 641 13.03 -17.57 -0.49
CA LEU A 641 11.72 -18.25 -0.55
C LEU A 641 10.54 -17.61 -1.32
N THR A 642 10.55 -16.37 -1.85
CA THR A 642 9.40 -15.89 -2.69
C THR A 642 9.74 -14.78 -3.69
N THR A 643 9.22 -14.88 -4.91
CA THR A 643 9.30 -13.95 -6.06
C THR A 643 8.62 -12.58 -5.80
N ALA A 644 9.25 -11.48 -6.26
CA ALA A 644 8.77 -10.10 -6.09
C ALA A 644 7.45 -9.80 -6.84
N ALA A 645 6.61 -8.92 -6.29
CA ALA A 645 5.34 -8.50 -6.89
C ALA A 645 5.53 -7.42 -7.99
N ARG A 646 4.82 -7.56 -9.13
CA ARG A 646 4.81 -6.59 -10.26
C ARG A 646 4.16 -5.25 -9.87
N LYS A 647 4.58 -4.13 -10.48
CA LYS A 647 3.97 -2.79 -10.31
C LYS A 647 2.48 -2.83 -10.71
N SER A 648 1.59 -2.34 -9.84
CA SER A 648 0.18 -2.20 -10.17
C SER A 648 -0.07 -0.96 -11.03
N TYR A 649 -0.91 -1.14 -12.06
CA TYR A 649 -1.42 -0.08 -12.94
C TYR A 649 -2.90 0.21 -12.69
N ASP A 650 -3.40 -0.08 -11.48
CA ASP A 650 -4.79 0.21 -11.12
C ASP A 650 -5.12 1.70 -11.22
N GLY A 651 -6.19 1.98 -11.96
CA GLY A 651 -6.66 3.33 -12.23
C GLY A 651 -5.82 4.13 -13.22
N TYR A 652 -4.76 3.55 -13.82
CA TYR A 652 -4.01 4.21 -14.90
C TYR A 652 -4.88 4.34 -16.14
N LYS A 653 -4.67 5.44 -16.88
CA LYS A 653 -5.40 5.75 -18.11
C LYS A 653 -4.43 6.06 -19.24
N ILE A 654 -4.80 5.64 -20.44
CA ILE A 654 -4.13 6.04 -21.68
C ILE A 654 -4.93 7.17 -22.30
N VAL A 655 -4.27 8.31 -22.51
CA VAL A 655 -4.88 9.54 -22.98
C VAL A 655 -4.20 10.00 -24.26
N SER A 656 -4.98 10.23 -25.31
CA SER A 656 -4.55 10.83 -26.56
C SER A 656 -4.89 12.32 -26.60
N VAL A 657 -3.98 13.09 -27.18
CA VAL A 657 -4.10 14.53 -27.41
C VAL A 657 -3.57 14.88 -28.79
N HIS A 658 -4.16 15.89 -29.44
CA HIS A 658 -3.72 16.38 -30.75
C HIS A 658 -3.42 17.87 -30.65
N ALA A 659 -2.14 18.24 -30.68
CA ALA A 659 -1.71 19.64 -30.57
C ALA A 659 -2.19 20.44 -31.79
N LYS A 660 -2.99 21.50 -31.62
CA LYS A 660 -3.48 22.33 -32.75
C LYS A 660 -2.57 23.51 -33.10
N THR A 661 -1.58 23.80 -32.25
CA THR A 661 -0.64 24.93 -32.41
C THR A 661 0.76 24.56 -31.92
N ASP A 662 1.79 25.22 -32.43
CA ASP A 662 3.18 25.03 -31.98
C ASP A 662 3.34 25.29 -30.47
N THR A 663 2.54 26.20 -29.93
CA THR A 663 2.54 26.51 -28.50
C THR A 663 2.03 25.31 -27.68
N GLN A 664 0.98 24.63 -28.15
CA GLN A 664 0.47 23.42 -27.51
C GLN A 664 1.47 22.25 -27.64
N ALA A 665 2.14 22.10 -28.78
CA ALA A 665 3.20 21.11 -28.96
C ALA A 665 4.37 21.33 -27.98
N LYS A 666 4.82 22.58 -27.80
CA LYS A 666 5.83 22.95 -26.79
C LYS A 666 5.38 22.62 -25.36
N TRP A 667 4.09 22.81 -25.04
CA TRP A 667 3.55 22.42 -23.74
C TRP A 667 3.57 20.91 -23.51
N LEU A 668 3.28 20.11 -24.53
CA LEU A 668 3.36 18.64 -24.42
C LEU A 668 4.82 18.18 -24.25
N ASN A 669 5.76 18.78 -24.97
CA ASN A 669 7.20 18.55 -24.76
C ASN A 669 7.64 18.88 -23.33
N TYR A 670 7.13 19.98 -22.77
CA TYR A 670 7.38 20.33 -21.37
C TYR A 670 6.83 19.28 -20.38
N LEU A 671 5.68 18.65 -20.66
CA LEU A 671 5.16 17.56 -19.82
C LEU A 671 6.10 16.35 -19.84
N GLN A 672 6.69 16.04 -20.99
CA GLN A 672 7.65 14.94 -21.13
C GLN A 672 8.92 15.21 -20.30
N GLU A 673 9.41 16.46 -20.27
CA GLU A 673 10.52 16.87 -19.40
C GLU A 673 10.17 16.79 -17.90
N LYS A 674 8.87 16.82 -17.56
CA LYS A 674 8.36 16.67 -16.19
C LYS A 674 8.03 15.22 -15.81
N ASN A 675 8.65 14.25 -16.49
CA ASN A 675 8.51 12.81 -16.24
C ASN A 675 7.08 12.28 -16.43
N VAL A 676 6.28 12.90 -17.31
CA VAL A 676 5.05 12.24 -17.78
C VAL A 676 5.43 11.17 -18.80
N ASP A 677 4.94 9.95 -18.63
CA ASP A 677 5.22 8.85 -19.56
C ASP A 677 4.43 9.05 -20.86
N PHE A 678 5.18 9.39 -21.91
CA PHE A 678 4.66 9.41 -23.27
C PHE A 678 4.91 8.05 -23.92
N LEU A 679 3.79 7.39 -24.19
CA LEU A 679 3.70 6.22 -25.03
C LEU A 679 4.04 6.62 -26.48
N VAL A 680 3.29 7.59 -27.03
CA VAL A 680 3.64 8.26 -28.29
C VAL A 680 3.99 9.71 -27.97
N PRO A 681 5.25 10.14 -28.19
CA PRO A 681 5.68 11.51 -27.89
C PRO A 681 5.00 12.54 -28.80
N PRO A 682 4.88 13.80 -28.36
CA PRO A 682 4.28 14.87 -29.15
C PRO A 682 5.19 15.26 -30.31
N MET A 683 4.88 14.76 -31.51
CA MET A 683 5.74 14.89 -32.69
C MET A 683 5.68 16.30 -33.32
N LYS A 684 4.50 16.71 -33.81
CA LYS A 684 4.24 18.01 -34.48
C LYS A 684 2.80 18.48 -34.21
N VAL A 685 2.47 19.68 -34.67
CA VAL A 685 1.08 20.13 -34.75
C VAL A 685 0.26 19.13 -35.58
N ASP A 686 -0.93 18.82 -35.07
CA ASP A 686 -1.93 17.88 -35.58
C ASP A 686 -1.54 16.39 -35.51
N HIS A 687 -0.45 16.06 -34.80
CA HIS A 687 -0.10 14.68 -34.51
C HIS A 687 -0.66 14.20 -33.17
N GLU A 688 -1.01 12.91 -33.11
CA GLU A 688 -1.51 12.24 -31.91
C GLU A 688 -0.36 11.98 -30.92
N ALA A 689 -0.39 12.62 -29.75
CA ALA A 689 0.47 12.26 -28.63
C ALA A 689 -0.33 11.41 -27.64
N VAL A 690 0.27 10.32 -27.16
CA VAL A 690 -0.39 9.37 -26.27
C VAL A 690 0.39 9.28 -24.96
N MET A 691 -0.29 9.49 -23.84
CA MET A 691 0.28 9.47 -22.49
C MET A 691 -0.27 8.32 -21.68
N LEU A 692 0.59 7.68 -20.88
CA LEU A 692 0.19 6.77 -19.81
C LEU A 692 0.19 7.55 -18.50
N LEU A 693 -0.98 7.70 -17.90
CA LEU A 693 -1.16 8.58 -16.73
C LEU A 693 -1.67 7.76 -15.54
N SER A 694 -0.95 7.82 -14.41
CA SER A 694 -1.45 7.36 -13.13
C SER A 694 -2.69 8.16 -12.69
N PRO A 695 -3.49 7.69 -11.72
CA PRO A 695 -4.65 8.44 -11.22
C PRO A 695 -4.33 9.87 -10.80
N ARG A 696 -3.16 10.09 -10.19
CA ARG A 696 -2.70 11.41 -9.75
C ARG A 696 -2.28 12.30 -10.91
N GLU A 697 -1.52 11.74 -11.86
CA GLU A 697 -1.08 12.48 -13.06
C GLU A 697 -2.25 12.85 -13.95
N PHE A 698 -3.22 11.95 -14.12
CA PHE A 698 -4.41 12.21 -14.91
C PHE A 698 -5.16 13.44 -14.41
N LEU A 699 -5.32 13.62 -13.08
CA LEU A 699 -5.95 14.81 -12.52
C LEU A 699 -5.16 16.09 -12.83
N ARG A 700 -3.83 16.05 -12.67
CA ARG A 700 -2.95 17.20 -12.93
C ARG A 700 -2.93 17.57 -14.42
N VAL A 701 -2.69 16.60 -15.28
CA VAL A 701 -2.61 16.77 -16.74
C VAL A 701 -3.95 17.21 -17.29
N LYS A 702 -5.08 16.66 -16.82
CA LYS A 702 -6.42 17.09 -17.22
C LYS A 702 -6.65 18.58 -16.99
N VAL A 703 -6.27 19.12 -15.82
CA VAL A 703 -6.39 20.56 -15.53
C VAL A 703 -5.51 21.39 -16.46
N LEU A 704 -4.28 20.92 -16.74
CA LEU A 704 -3.37 21.60 -17.65
C LEU A 704 -3.89 21.63 -19.09
N LEU A 705 -4.39 20.50 -19.59
CA LEU A 705 -4.98 20.37 -20.93
C LEU A 705 -6.18 21.30 -21.11
N HIS A 706 -7.06 21.40 -20.11
CA HIS A 706 -8.16 22.37 -20.12
C HIS A 706 -7.65 23.82 -20.14
N LYS A 707 -6.60 24.15 -19.38
CA LYS A 707 -6.03 25.51 -19.33
C LYS A 707 -5.45 25.96 -20.68
N ILE A 708 -4.88 25.04 -21.46
CA ILE A 708 -4.32 25.32 -22.79
C ILE A 708 -5.34 25.12 -23.93
N ASN A 709 -6.63 24.92 -23.59
CA ASN A 709 -7.72 24.66 -24.52
C ASN A 709 -7.40 23.51 -25.50
N LEU A 710 -6.82 22.44 -24.97
CA LEU A 710 -6.46 21.23 -25.72
C LEU A 710 -7.42 20.10 -25.37
N ASP A 711 -8.20 19.67 -26.36
CA ASP A 711 -9.08 18.53 -26.23
C ASP A 711 -8.28 17.23 -26.10
N PHE A 712 -8.78 16.29 -25.31
CA PHE A 712 -8.15 14.99 -25.13
C PHE A 712 -9.18 13.85 -25.16
N LYS A 713 -8.72 12.68 -25.59
CA LYS A 713 -9.52 11.46 -25.65
C LYS A 713 -8.91 10.41 -24.71
N ILE A 714 -9.72 9.84 -23.84
CA ILE A 714 -9.30 8.66 -23.07
C ILE A 714 -9.42 7.46 -24.03
N ILE A 715 -8.28 6.91 -24.45
CA ILE A 715 -8.22 5.73 -25.31
C ILE A 715 -8.49 4.47 -24.47
N HIS A 716 -7.96 4.45 -23.24
CA HIS A 716 -8.10 3.30 -22.35
C HIS A 716 -8.24 3.73 -20.89
N SER A 717 -9.20 3.16 -20.17
CA SER A 717 -9.50 3.53 -18.78
C SER A 717 -9.19 2.45 -17.74
N GLN A 718 -8.96 1.21 -18.16
CA GLN A 718 -8.80 0.04 -17.28
C GLN A 718 -7.46 -0.69 -17.51
N VAL A 719 -6.35 0.05 -17.61
CA VAL A 719 -5.03 -0.53 -17.94
C VAL A 719 -4.62 -1.62 -16.93
N GLY A 720 -4.85 -1.39 -15.62
CA GLY A 720 -4.50 -2.36 -14.59
C GLY A 720 -5.25 -3.69 -14.66
N GLU A 721 -6.52 -3.68 -15.07
CA GLU A 721 -7.33 -4.89 -15.20
C GLU A 721 -6.85 -5.76 -16.36
N ASP A 722 -6.62 -5.14 -17.52
CA ASP A 722 -6.11 -5.84 -18.71
C ASP A 722 -4.75 -6.46 -18.45
N LEU A 723 -3.85 -5.75 -17.78
CA LEU A 723 -2.54 -6.27 -17.43
C LEU A 723 -2.63 -7.46 -16.47
N ARG A 724 -3.51 -7.41 -15.47
CA ARG A 724 -3.75 -8.58 -14.59
C ARG A 724 -4.24 -9.78 -15.39
N ASN A 725 -5.23 -9.59 -16.25
CA ASN A 725 -5.78 -10.68 -17.06
C ASN A 725 -4.74 -11.27 -18.01
N MET A 726 -3.93 -10.40 -18.64
CA MET A 726 -2.84 -10.79 -19.51
C MET A 726 -1.76 -11.58 -18.74
N PHE A 727 -1.27 -11.05 -17.61
CA PHE A 727 -0.23 -11.73 -16.83
C PHE A 727 -0.74 -13.03 -16.21
N LYS A 728 -2.00 -13.10 -15.78
CA LYS A 728 -2.62 -14.36 -15.34
C LYS A 728 -2.54 -15.42 -16.44
N ARG A 729 -2.95 -15.07 -17.66
CA ARG A 729 -2.88 -15.96 -18.83
C ARG A 729 -1.43 -16.38 -19.16
N LEU A 730 -0.48 -15.45 -19.08
CA LEU A 730 0.93 -15.70 -19.37
C LEU A 730 1.62 -16.54 -18.27
N ASP A 731 1.25 -16.35 -17.00
CA ASP A 731 1.76 -17.14 -15.87
C ASP A 731 1.17 -18.58 -15.90
N GLU A 732 -0.02 -18.77 -16.45
CA GLU A 732 -0.64 -20.09 -16.70
C GLU A 732 -0.03 -20.81 -17.91
N LYS A 733 0.59 -20.08 -18.85
CA LYS A 733 1.24 -20.62 -20.04
C LYS A 733 2.53 -21.35 -19.65
N LYS A 734 2.59 -22.65 -19.92
CA LYS A 734 3.72 -23.51 -19.53
C LYS A 734 4.80 -23.69 -20.61
N GLN A 735 4.55 -23.25 -21.85
CA GLN A 735 5.43 -23.53 -22.99
C GLN A 735 5.46 -22.36 -23.98
N PHE A 736 6.56 -22.24 -24.71
CA PHE A 736 6.73 -21.34 -25.85
C PHE A 736 5.56 -21.44 -26.85
N ASP A 737 5.08 -20.29 -27.32
CA ASP A 737 4.08 -20.19 -28.40
C ASP A 737 4.43 -19.04 -29.33
N ILE A 738 4.65 -19.34 -30.61
CA ILE A 738 5.02 -18.39 -31.65
C ILE A 738 3.92 -17.34 -31.95
N ASN A 739 2.67 -17.63 -31.57
CA ASN A 739 1.52 -16.75 -31.78
C ASN A 739 1.20 -15.87 -30.57
N ASP A 740 2.09 -15.83 -29.57
CA ASP A 740 1.90 -15.12 -28.33
C ASP A 740 3.22 -14.52 -27.81
N TYR A 741 3.16 -13.73 -26.73
CA TYR A 741 4.36 -13.18 -26.10
C TYR A 741 5.10 -14.24 -25.30
N ASN A 742 6.43 -14.21 -25.33
CA ASN A 742 7.30 -15.22 -24.73
C ASN A 742 8.39 -14.56 -23.90
N THR A 743 8.79 -15.22 -22.80
CA THR A 743 9.88 -14.74 -21.96
C THR A 743 11.23 -14.82 -22.69
N LEU A 744 12.25 -14.13 -22.18
CA LEU A 744 13.60 -14.22 -22.74
C LEU A 744 14.12 -15.66 -22.76
N GLU A 745 13.82 -16.43 -21.71
CA GLU A 745 14.25 -17.83 -21.58
C GLU A 745 13.59 -18.73 -22.61
N ASP A 746 12.29 -18.55 -22.85
CA ASP A 746 11.55 -19.30 -23.87
C ASP A 746 12.08 -18.98 -25.28
N ILE A 747 12.31 -17.69 -25.58
CA ILE A 747 12.87 -17.25 -26.87
C ILE A 747 14.27 -17.84 -27.06
N ASN A 748 15.14 -17.74 -26.05
CA ASN A 748 16.49 -18.29 -26.13
C ASN A 748 16.48 -19.81 -26.35
N SER A 749 15.62 -20.52 -25.63
CA SER A 749 15.44 -21.97 -25.78
C SER A 749 14.93 -22.33 -27.18
N TYR A 750 14.02 -21.51 -27.73
CA TYR A 750 13.54 -21.66 -29.10
C TYR A 750 14.68 -21.51 -30.13
N LEU A 751 15.49 -20.45 -30.00
CA LEU A 751 16.64 -20.22 -30.87
C LEU A 751 17.67 -21.35 -30.77
N ASP A 752 17.97 -21.84 -29.57
CA ASP A 752 18.89 -22.98 -29.39
C ASP A 752 18.37 -24.25 -30.06
N ASN A 753 17.07 -24.52 -29.96
CA ASN A 753 16.43 -25.63 -30.64
C ASN A 753 16.54 -25.50 -32.17
N GLN A 754 16.25 -24.31 -32.70
CA GLN A 754 16.37 -24.01 -34.12
C GLN A 754 17.80 -24.12 -34.65
N ARG A 755 18.81 -23.71 -33.87
CA ARG A 755 20.23 -23.92 -34.22
C ARG A 755 20.55 -25.40 -34.35
N ASN A 756 20.07 -26.21 -33.40
CA ASN A 756 20.34 -27.65 -33.38
C ASN A 756 19.60 -28.41 -34.50
N ASN A 757 18.47 -27.86 -34.97
CA ASN A 757 17.63 -28.41 -36.03
C ASN A 757 17.73 -27.59 -37.34
N CYS A 758 18.94 -27.17 -37.69
CA CYS A 758 19.15 -26.33 -38.85
C CYS A 758 18.68 -27.01 -40.17
N PRO A 759 17.99 -26.28 -41.07
CA PRO A 759 17.53 -26.83 -42.34
C PRO A 759 18.68 -27.35 -43.21
N SER A 760 18.41 -28.44 -43.94
CA SER A 760 19.40 -29.02 -44.86
C SER A 760 19.85 -28.00 -45.92
N GLY A 761 21.16 -27.81 -46.04
CA GLY A 761 21.77 -26.86 -46.98
C GLY A 761 21.90 -25.43 -46.46
N ALA A 762 21.46 -25.14 -45.22
CA ALA A 762 21.73 -23.91 -44.50
C ALA A 762 22.72 -24.17 -43.33
N ASN A 763 23.33 -23.10 -42.85
CA ASN A 763 24.16 -23.08 -41.66
C ASN A 763 23.53 -22.13 -40.62
N CYS A 764 23.35 -22.63 -39.40
CA CYS A 764 22.74 -21.91 -38.29
C CYS A 764 23.76 -21.77 -37.17
N GLU A 765 24.12 -20.54 -36.83
CA GLU A 765 25.09 -20.23 -35.78
C GLU A 765 24.47 -19.20 -34.82
N ILE A 766 24.75 -19.34 -33.53
CA ILE A 766 24.43 -18.30 -32.55
C ILE A 766 25.75 -17.69 -32.07
N GLU A 767 25.87 -16.38 -32.25
CA GLU A 767 27.00 -15.57 -31.82
C GLU A 767 26.56 -14.64 -30.70
N VAL A 768 27.34 -14.53 -29.62
CA VAL A 768 27.10 -13.55 -28.57
C VAL A 768 27.83 -12.27 -28.95
N ILE A 769 27.09 -11.23 -29.31
CA ILE A 769 27.65 -9.94 -29.77
C ILE A 769 27.97 -9.00 -28.62
N GLY A 770 27.45 -9.26 -27.42
CA GLY A 770 27.69 -8.45 -26.24
C GLY A 770 27.04 -9.03 -24.98
N THR A 771 27.33 -8.39 -23.86
CA THR A 771 26.75 -8.73 -22.55
C THR A 771 26.26 -7.46 -21.87
N THR A 772 25.05 -7.50 -21.31
CA THR A 772 24.38 -6.38 -20.65
C THR A 772 24.93 -6.11 -19.25
N HIS A 773 24.46 -5.04 -18.60
CA HIS A 773 24.85 -4.69 -17.23
C HIS A 773 24.51 -5.80 -16.21
N GLU A 774 23.32 -6.39 -16.30
CA GLU A 774 22.89 -7.51 -15.45
C GLU A 774 23.42 -8.87 -15.94
N ARG A 775 24.43 -8.87 -16.81
CA ARG A 775 25.16 -10.06 -17.31
C ARG A 775 24.33 -11.01 -18.17
N ARG A 776 23.38 -10.49 -18.95
CA ARG A 776 22.65 -11.28 -19.96
C ARG A 776 23.31 -11.13 -21.33
N GLU A 777 23.31 -12.21 -22.10
CA GLU A 777 23.89 -12.24 -23.43
C GLU A 777 22.96 -11.57 -24.45
N ILE A 778 23.54 -10.80 -25.37
CA ILE A 778 22.87 -10.32 -26.58
C ILE A 778 23.21 -11.30 -27.69
N ARG A 779 22.21 -12.03 -28.17
CA ARG A 779 22.41 -13.20 -29.06
C ARG A 779 22.00 -12.85 -30.48
N LEU A 780 22.96 -12.97 -31.39
CA LEU A 780 22.78 -12.89 -32.83
C LEU A 780 22.62 -14.30 -33.41
N PHE A 781 21.49 -14.57 -34.05
CA PHE A 781 21.28 -15.78 -34.83
C PHE A 781 21.63 -15.53 -36.29
N LYS A 782 22.54 -16.34 -36.84
CA LYS A 782 23.04 -16.23 -38.21
C LYS A 782 22.49 -17.39 -39.03
N LEU A 783 21.61 -17.08 -39.97
CA LEU A 783 21.08 -18.04 -40.94
C LEU A 783 21.74 -17.79 -42.30
N THR A 784 22.60 -18.72 -42.71
CA THR A 784 23.44 -18.54 -43.92
C THR A 784 23.42 -19.77 -44.82
N LYS A 785 23.89 -19.63 -46.06
CA LYS A 785 24.16 -20.76 -46.98
C LYS A 785 25.61 -20.74 -47.45
N PRO A 786 26.16 -21.87 -47.93
CA PRO A 786 27.52 -21.91 -48.46
C PRO A 786 27.74 -20.88 -49.57
N GLY A 787 28.81 -20.10 -49.46
CA GLY A 787 29.20 -19.08 -50.44
C GLY A 787 30.06 -18.00 -49.79
N ALA A 788 31.14 -17.60 -50.45
CA ALA A 788 32.01 -16.55 -49.92
C ALA A 788 31.36 -15.17 -50.10
N ASN A 789 31.53 -14.30 -49.09
CA ASN A 789 31.16 -12.88 -49.13
C ASN A 789 29.69 -12.58 -49.51
N ARG A 790 28.75 -13.44 -49.08
CA ARG A 790 27.31 -13.23 -49.29
C ARG A 790 26.84 -11.97 -48.57
N ARG A 791 25.90 -11.24 -49.17
CA ARG A 791 25.38 -9.99 -48.57
C ARG A 791 24.34 -10.31 -47.50
N ILE A 792 24.23 -9.44 -46.49
CA ILE A 792 23.49 -9.68 -45.25
C ILE A 792 22.27 -8.77 -45.17
N TYR A 793 21.12 -9.33 -44.80
CA TYR A 793 19.97 -8.57 -44.31
C TYR A 793 19.88 -8.73 -42.79
N TRP A 794 19.85 -7.61 -42.08
CA TRP A 794 19.87 -7.54 -40.63
C TRP A 794 18.51 -7.15 -40.07
N PHE A 795 18.08 -7.84 -39.00
CA PHE A 795 16.84 -7.58 -38.26
C PHE A 795 17.08 -7.60 -36.76
N ASP A 796 16.78 -6.50 -36.08
CA ASP A 796 16.77 -6.44 -34.62
C ASP A 796 15.49 -5.83 -34.05
N SER A 797 15.20 -6.15 -32.80
CA SER A 797 13.98 -5.71 -32.11
C SER A 797 14.17 -5.61 -30.60
N ALA A 798 13.18 -5.00 -29.94
CA ALA A 798 13.16 -4.81 -28.50
C ALA A 798 14.38 -4.04 -27.96
N ILE A 799 14.85 -3.04 -28.71
CA ILE A 799 15.77 -2.02 -28.18
C ILE A 799 15.07 -1.21 -27.07
N HIS A 800 13.79 -0.89 -27.27
CA HIS A 800 12.87 -0.49 -26.22
C HIS A 800 12.17 -1.72 -25.63
N ALA A 801 12.35 -1.93 -24.32
CA ALA A 801 11.91 -3.15 -23.65
C ALA A 801 10.39 -3.34 -23.59
N ARG A 802 9.61 -2.26 -23.62
CA ARG A 802 8.13 -2.27 -23.53
C ARG A 802 7.42 -2.74 -24.81
N GLU A 803 8.14 -2.83 -25.93
CA GLU A 803 7.57 -3.02 -27.27
C GLU A 803 7.44 -4.51 -27.63
N TRP A 804 6.68 -5.30 -26.85
CA TRP A 804 6.61 -6.78 -26.99
C TRP A 804 6.12 -7.30 -28.35
N LEU A 805 5.42 -6.48 -29.14
CA LEU A 805 4.97 -6.86 -30.48
C LEU A 805 6.13 -6.88 -31.50
N ALA A 806 7.16 -6.03 -31.33
CA ALA A 806 8.34 -6.01 -32.20
C ALA A 806 9.12 -7.34 -32.17
N PRO A 807 9.56 -7.87 -31.00
CA PRO A 807 10.26 -9.15 -30.96
C PRO A 807 9.37 -10.32 -31.32
N ALA A 808 8.07 -10.29 -31.02
CA ALA A 808 7.14 -11.33 -31.46
C ALA A 808 7.01 -11.40 -32.99
N THR A 809 6.96 -10.24 -33.65
CA THR A 809 6.88 -10.13 -35.12
C THR A 809 8.21 -10.53 -35.76
N ASN A 810 9.34 -10.06 -35.23
CA ASN A 810 10.67 -10.46 -35.69
C ASN A 810 10.87 -11.98 -35.58
N LEU A 811 10.39 -12.58 -34.48
CA LEU A 811 10.48 -14.01 -34.25
C LEU A 811 9.67 -14.82 -35.27
N LYS A 812 8.52 -14.30 -35.74
CA LYS A 812 7.77 -14.92 -36.85
C LYS A 812 8.49 -14.83 -38.19
N ILE A 813 9.12 -13.70 -38.50
CA ILE A 813 9.93 -13.56 -39.71
C ILE A 813 11.10 -14.54 -39.68
N PHE A 814 11.79 -14.61 -38.54
CA PHE A 814 12.81 -15.62 -38.29
C PHE A 814 12.27 -17.04 -38.50
N ASP A 815 11.09 -17.34 -37.96
CA ASP A 815 10.46 -18.66 -38.07
C ASP A 815 10.15 -19.05 -39.52
N THR A 816 9.56 -18.12 -40.29
CA THR A 816 9.29 -18.27 -41.72
C THR A 816 10.58 -18.52 -42.51
N MET A 817 11.64 -17.77 -42.21
CA MET A 817 12.93 -17.87 -42.88
C MET A 817 13.66 -19.18 -42.58
N ILE A 818 13.68 -19.61 -41.31
CA ILE A 818 14.36 -20.85 -40.94
C ILE A 818 13.56 -22.07 -41.39
N LYS A 819 12.24 -22.09 -41.21
CA LYS A 819 11.41 -23.23 -41.65
C LYS A 819 11.21 -23.25 -43.17
N GLN A 820 11.54 -22.17 -43.87
CA GLN A 820 11.38 -22.04 -45.32
C GLN A 820 9.93 -22.35 -45.76
N THR A 821 8.95 -21.72 -45.10
CA THR A 821 7.53 -22.06 -45.25
C THR A 821 6.92 -21.61 -46.58
N ASP A 822 7.58 -20.70 -47.32
CA ASP A 822 7.10 -20.19 -48.60
C ASP A 822 8.24 -20.08 -49.65
N ALA A 823 7.86 -19.95 -50.92
CA ALA A 823 8.81 -19.89 -52.03
C ALA A 823 9.76 -18.67 -51.95
N ASP A 824 9.28 -17.56 -51.39
CA ASP A 824 10.07 -16.33 -51.25
C ASP A 824 11.18 -16.53 -50.22
N SER A 825 10.88 -17.12 -49.06
CA SER A 825 11.85 -17.44 -48.01
C SER A 825 12.98 -18.35 -48.50
N ILE A 826 12.66 -19.35 -49.34
CA ILE A 826 13.65 -20.23 -49.98
C ILE A 826 14.51 -19.43 -50.98
N SER A 827 13.86 -18.65 -51.85
CA SER A 827 14.51 -17.86 -52.90
C SER A 827 15.48 -16.84 -52.29
N LEU A 828 15.02 -16.09 -51.29
CA LEU A 828 15.80 -15.09 -50.57
C LEU A 828 16.97 -15.71 -49.83
N LEU A 829 16.77 -16.81 -49.10
CA LEU A 829 17.86 -17.49 -48.39
C LEU A 829 18.89 -18.12 -49.34
N ASN A 830 18.52 -18.45 -50.58
CA ASN A 830 19.48 -18.85 -51.61
C ASN A 830 20.38 -17.68 -52.05
N LYS A 831 19.89 -16.44 -52.01
CA LYS A 831 20.59 -15.25 -52.49
C LYS A 831 21.38 -14.51 -51.39
N TYR A 832 20.83 -14.42 -50.18
CA TYR A 832 21.37 -13.61 -49.09
C TYR A 832 21.59 -14.40 -47.79
N ASP A 833 22.29 -13.78 -46.84
CA ASP A 833 22.40 -14.22 -45.45
C ASP A 833 21.47 -13.38 -44.57
N PHE A 834 20.86 -13.98 -43.55
CA PHE A 834 19.87 -13.34 -42.68
C PHE A 834 20.28 -13.40 -41.21
N TYR A 835 20.42 -12.22 -40.60
CA TYR A 835 20.97 -12.05 -39.26
C TYR A 835 19.88 -11.48 -38.35
N PHE A 836 19.60 -12.16 -37.24
CA PHE A 836 18.49 -11.83 -36.34
C PHE A 836 18.98 -11.61 -34.90
N VAL A 837 18.64 -10.47 -34.33
CA VAL A 837 18.72 -10.20 -32.89
C VAL A 837 17.31 -9.96 -32.36
N ILE A 838 16.69 -11.01 -31.82
CA ILE A 838 15.28 -10.92 -31.37
C ILE A 838 15.13 -9.96 -30.20
N ILE A 839 16.06 -9.97 -29.23
CA ILE A 839 16.03 -9.09 -28.06
C ILE A 839 17.36 -8.36 -27.95
N LEU A 840 17.39 -7.08 -28.33
CA LEU A 840 18.59 -6.24 -28.23
C LEU A 840 18.83 -5.68 -26.82
N ASN A 841 17.77 -5.47 -26.04
CA ASN A 841 17.82 -5.05 -24.63
C ASN A 841 17.30 -6.16 -23.67
N PRO A 842 18.08 -7.24 -23.43
CA PRO A 842 17.66 -8.34 -22.57
C PRO A 842 17.27 -7.92 -21.15
N ASP A 843 17.99 -6.97 -20.55
CA ASP A 843 17.77 -6.57 -19.16
C ASP A 843 16.45 -5.81 -19.00
N GLY A 844 16.22 -4.81 -19.86
CA GLY A 844 14.97 -4.09 -19.89
C GLY A 844 13.81 -5.03 -20.20
N TYR A 845 13.99 -5.95 -21.17
CA TYR A 845 12.95 -6.91 -21.54
C TYR A 845 12.54 -7.77 -20.34
N VAL A 846 13.47 -8.41 -19.64
CA VAL A 846 13.17 -9.21 -18.43
C VAL A 846 12.50 -8.37 -17.34
N TYR A 847 12.96 -7.13 -17.14
CA TYR A 847 12.35 -6.22 -16.16
C TYR A 847 10.89 -5.88 -16.50
N SER A 848 10.57 -5.76 -17.80
CA SER A 848 9.20 -5.53 -18.27
C SER A 848 8.26 -6.73 -18.01
N TRP A 849 8.80 -7.94 -17.90
CA TRP A 849 8.02 -9.14 -17.55
C TRP A 849 7.77 -9.28 -16.05
N ASN A 850 8.79 -8.97 -15.24
CA ASN A 850 8.81 -9.34 -13.83
C ASN A 850 8.53 -8.19 -12.87
N SER A 851 8.64 -6.94 -13.32
CA SER A 851 8.52 -5.77 -12.45
C SER A 851 7.64 -4.70 -13.04
N GLU A 852 8.03 -4.07 -14.16
CA GLU A 852 7.34 -2.90 -14.70
C GLU A 852 7.03 -3.04 -16.20
N ARG A 853 5.79 -3.39 -16.54
CA ARG A 853 5.38 -3.70 -17.91
C ARG A 853 5.75 -2.64 -18.97
N PHE A 854 5.61 -1.35 -18.66
CA PHE A 854 5.88 -0.27 -19.61
C PHE A 854 7.32 0.25 -19.56
N TRP A 855 8.26 -0.47 -18.92
CA TRP A 855 9.67 -0.09 -18.88
C TRP A 855 10.31 -0.03 -20.28
N ARG A 856 10.86 1.14 -20.65
CA ARG A 856 11.45 1.39 -21.98
C ARG A 856 12.95 1.09 -22.07
N LYS A 857 13.72 1.56 -21.09
CA LYS A 857 15.19 1.67 -21.14
C LYS A 857 15.93 0.35 -20.86
N ASN A 858 17.25 0.34 -20.94
CA ASN A 858 18.05 -0.74 -20.33
C ASN A 858 18.02 -0.65 -18.80
N ARG A 859 18.91 -1.38 -18.09
CA ARG A 859 18.93 -1.44 -16.61
C ARG A 859 20.26 -1.00 -16.00
N SER A 860 21.10 -0.29 -16.76
CA SER A 860 22.36 0.22 -16.23
C SER A 860 22.16 1.27 -15.14
N PRO A 861 23.03 1.31 -14.11
CA PRO A 861 22.99 2.33 -13.08
C PRO A 861 23.56 3.65 -13.58
N ASN A 862 22.92 4.75 -13.18
CA ASN A 862 23.35 6.11 -13.49
C ASN A 862 23.99 6.75 -12.25
N PRO A 863 25.31 6.98 -12.20
CA PRO A 863 25.96 7.60 -11.04
C PRO A 863 25.32 8.94 -10.67
N GLY A 864 24.98 9.13 -9.40
CA GLY A 864 24.33 10.35 -8.91
C GLY A 864 22.82 10.43 -9.14
N SER A 865 22.18 9.37 -9.65
CA SER A 865 20.74 9.28 -9.85
C SER A 865 20.19 7.97 -9.30
N ILE A 866 18.97 8.01 -8.73
CA ILE A 866 18.22 6.81 -8.34
C ILE A 866 17.57 6.11 -9.55
N CYS A 867 17.42 6.81 -10.67
CA CYS A 867 16.77 6.31 -11.87
C CYS A 867 17.74 5.48 -12.70
N LEU A 868 17.37 4.22 -12.94
CA LEU A 868 18.12 3.27 -13.74
C LEU A 868 17.78 3.39 -15.23
N GLY A 869 18.72 2.95 -16.05
CA GLY A 869 18.56 2.76 -17.47
C GLY A 869 18.83 4.01 -18.32
N THR A 870 19.23 3.72 -19.55
CA THR A 870 19.48 4.63 -20.67
C THR A 870 18.62 4.17 -21.85
N ASP A 871 18.07 5.13 -22.61
CA ASP A 871 17.45 4.85 -23.90
C ASP A 871 18.55 4.56 -24.92
N LEU A 872 18.69 3.28 -25.28
CA LEU A 872 19.70 2.81 -26.22
C LEU A 872 19.55 3.48 -27.59
N ASN A 873 18.32 3.81 -28.02
CA ASN A 873 18.05 4.47 -29.28
C ASN A 873 18.28 6.01 -29.23
N ARG A 874 18.89 6.52 -28.14
CA ARG A 874 19.37 7.89 -27.98
C ARG A 874 20.85 7.95 -27.55
N ASN A 875 21.51 6.79 -27.46
CA ASN A 875 22.85 6.67 -26.89
C ASN A 875 23.96 6.59 -27.95
N ASN A 876 23.65 6.35 -29.22
CA ASN A 876 24.67 6.19 -30.25
C ASN A 876 25.51 7.47 -30.48
N ASP A 877 26.76 7.29 -30.90
CA ASP A 877 27.71 8.38 -31.18
C ASP A 877 27.47 9.00 -32.58
N ILE A 878 26.27 9.54 -32.77
CA ILE A 878 25.87 10.29 -33.95
C ILE A 878 24.89 11.39 -33.53
N CYS A 879 25.34 12.64 -33.66
CA CYS A 879 24.64 13.81 -33.14
C CYS A 879 24.15 13.61 -31.68
N TRP A 880 24.95 12.96 -30.82
CA TRP A 880 24.51 12.58 -29.47
C TRP A 880 24.07 13.81 -28.68
N ARG A 881 22.80 13.83 -28.27
CA ARG A 881 22.18 14.97 -27.57
C ARG A 881 22.06 16.28 -28.35
N CYS A 882 21.98 16.20 -29.67
CA CYS A 882 21.56 17.33 -30.49
C CYS A 882 20.08 17.66 -30.29
N ASP A 883 19.20 16.68 -30.56
CA ASP A 883 17.75 16.87 -30.65
C ASP A 883 16.98 15.68 -30.07
N GLY A 884 15.81 15.92 -29.46
CA GLY A 884 14.83 14.88 -29.09
C GLY A 884 15.30 13.84 -28.07
N THR A 885 16.22 14.21 -27.19
CA THR A 885 16.75 13.37 -26.10
C THR A 885 16.91 14.18 -24.82
N SER A 886 16.85 13.49 -23.68
CA SER A 886 16.89 14.11 -22.36
C SER A 886 18.25 13.97 -21.68
N SER A 887 18.62 14.98 -20.90
CA SER A 887 19.74 14.94 -19.95
C SER A 887 19.35 14.44 -18.56
N ASN A 888 18.05 14.28 -18.29
CA ASN A 888 17.52 13.80 -17.01
C ASN A 888 17.52 12.26 -16.99
N PRO A 889 18.26 11.59 -16.08
CA PRO A 889 18.30 10.13 -15.98
C PRO A 889 16.94 9.46 -15.72
N CYS A 890 15.97 10.19 -15.18
CA CYS A 890 14.61 9.69 -14.94
C CYS A 890 13.70 9.78 -16.17
N SER A 891 14.12 10.48 -17.23
CA SER A 891 13.38 10.51 -18.49
C SER A 891 13.48 9.17 -19.22
N ASP A 892 12.41 8.80 -19.91
CA ASP A 892 12.37 7.67 -20.84
C ASP A 892 13.25 7.85 -22.06
N THR A 893 13.53 9.10 -22.45
CA THR A 893 14.41 9.45 -23.58
C THR A 893 15.81 9.85 -23.14
N TYR A 894 16.24 9.44 -21.95
CA TYR A 894 17.58 9.74 -21.44
C TYR A 894 18.66 9.08 -22.30
N GLY A 895 19.45 9.88 -23.01
CA GLY A 895 20.50 9.39 -23.93
C GLY A 895 21.80 8.88 -23.29
N GLY A 896 21.84 8.69 -21.97
CA GLY A 896 23.03 8.15 -21.28
C GLY A 896 23.97 9.22 -20.71
N SER A 897 25.04 8.78 -20.05
CA SER A 897 26.01 9.68 -19.42
C SER A 897 27.01 10.26 -20.42
N ALA A 898 27.27 9.54 -21.51
CA ALA A 898 28.11 9.93 -22.64
C ALA A 898 27.60 9.23 -23.91
N ALA A 899 28.05 9.68 -25.08
CA ALA A 899 27.86 8.94 -26.33
C ALA A 899 28.45 7.53 -26.20
N ALA A 900 27.71 6.54 -26.70
CA ALA A 900 28.01 5.12 -26.59
C ALA A 900 28.41 4.68 -25.16
N SER A 901 27.74 5.20 -24.13
CA SER A 901 28.03 4.83 -22.73
C SER A 901 27.62 3.38 -22.42
N GLU A 902 26.56 2.88 -23.03
CA GLU A 902 25.95 1.59 -22.70
C GLU A 902 26.65 0.40 -23.38
N LEU A 903 26.61 -0.76 -22.72
CA LEU A 903 27.23 -1.98 -23.23
C LEU A 903 26.51 -2.52 -24.47
N GLU A 904 25.18 -2.40 -24.49
CA GLU A 904 24.35 -2.80 -25.61
C GLU A 904 24.64 -1.95 -26.86
N THR A 905 24.78 -0.63 -26.69
CA THR A 905 25.17 0.30 -27.77
C THR A 905 26.55 -0.05 -28.33
N LYS A 906 27.52 -0.36 -27.46
CA LYS A 906 28.87 -0.78 -27.89
C LYS A 906 28.83 -2.10 -28.67
N ALA A 907 28.02 -3.06 -28.23
CA ALA A 907 27.87 -4.33 -28.94
C ALA A 907 27.33 -4.14 -30.38
N VAL A 908 26.37 -3.21 -30.57
CA VAL A 908 25.90 -2.82 -31.90
C VAL A 908 27.02 -2.15 -32.70
N ALA A 909 27.75 -1.21 -32.11
CA ALA A 909 28.86 -0.52 -32.77
C ALA A 909 29.97 -1.48 -33.25
N ASP A 910 30.34 -2.46 -32.43
CA ASP A 910 31.32 -3.51 -32.77
C ASP A 910 30.81 -4.40 -33.91
N THR A 911 29.52 -4.73 -33.89
CA THR A 911 28.85 -5.52 -34.94
C THR A 911 28.80 -4.77 -36.27
N VAL A 912 28.46 -3.48 -36.25
CA VAL A 912 28.47 -2.60 -37.40
C VAL A 912 29.88 -2.52 -38.00
N SER A 913 30.90 -2.39 -37.16
CA SER A 913 32.31 -2.40 -37.59
C SER A 913 32.71 -3.74 -38.22
N LYS A 914 32.17 -4.85 -37.71
CA LYS A 914 32.50 -6.21 -38.16
C LYS A 914 31.81 -6.60 -39.47
N TYR A 915 30.54 -6.22 -39.65
CA TYR A 915 29.69 -6.71 -40.74
C TYR A 915 29.20 -5.63 -41.70
N GLY A 916 29.35 -4.34 -41.38
CA GLY A 916 28.73 -3.22 -42.08
C GLY A 916 28.91 -3.26 -43.61
N SER A 917 30.11 -3.54 -44.09
CA SER A 917 30.40 -3.62 -45.54
C SER A 917 29.66 -4.75 -46.30
N ARG A 918 29.16 -5.76 -45.58
CA ARG A 918 28.36 -6.86 -46.14
C ARG A 918 26.85 -6.63 -45.98
N ILE A 919 26.43 -5.73 -45.09
CA ILE A 919 25.01 -5.49 -44.79
C ILE A 919 24.40 -4.66 -45.92
N VAL A 920 23.35 -5.20 -46.54
CA VAL A 920 22.55 -4.50 -47.56
C VAL A 920 21.59 -3.57 -46.90
N ALA A 921 20.77 -4.13 -46.00
CA ALA A 921 19.76 -3.40 -45.27
C ALA A 921 19.77 -3.76 -43.79
N TRP A 922 19.64 -2.73 -42.96
CA TRP A 922 19.50 -2.82 -41.51
C TRP A 922 18.08 -2.43 -41.10
N ASN A 923 17.38 -3.32 -40.40
CA ASN A 923 16.01 -3.09 -39.95
C ASN A 923 15.92 -3.19 -38.42
N THR A 924 15.68 -2.07 -37.76
CA THR A 924 15.40 -2.01 -36.31
C THR A 924 13.90 -1.84 -36.12
N ILE A 925 13.24 -2.86 -35.58
CA ILE A 925 11.78 -2.99 -35.53
C ILE A 925 11.25 -2.39 -34.22
N HIS A 926 10.27 -1.49 -34.35
CA HIS A 926 9.64 -0.77 -33.24
C HIS A 926 8.12 -0.86 -33.25
N THR A 927 7.49 -0.48 -32.13
CA THR A 927 6.04 -0.28 -32.02
C THR A 927 5.72 0.98 -31.20
N THR A 928 4.68 1.77 -31.48
CA THR A 928 3.61 1.57 -32.46
C THR A 928 3.28 2.90 -33.15
N ALA A 929 3.38 2.93 -34.49
CA ALA A 929 3.12 4.15 -35.26
C ALA A 929 2.64 3.95 -36.71
N GLN A 930 2.74 2.73 -37.28
CA GLN A 930 2.47 2.47 -38.71
C GLN A 930 3.30 3.37 -39.62
N MET A 931 4.62 3.26 -39.48
CA MET A 931 5.57 4.09 -40.22
C MET A 931 6.74 3.26 -40.72
N ILE A 932 7.35 3.72 -41.80
CA ILE A 932 8.67 3.26 -42.23
C ILE A 932 9.60 4.47 -42.26
N LEU A 933 10.48 4.55 -41.27
CA LEU A 933 11.40 5.67 -41.12
C LEU A 933 12.77 5.31 -41.67
N HIS A 934 13.52 6.33 -42.02
CA HIS A 934 14.91 6.18 -42.41
C HIS A 934 15.75 7.40 -41.99
N PRO A 935 17.09 7.28 -41.98
CA PRO A 935 17.97 8.39 -41.65
C PRO A 935 17.82 9.64 -42.56
N TYR A 936 18.21 10.83 -42.10
CA TYR A 936 18.72 11.10 -40.74
C TYR A 936 17.63 11.59 -39.78
N GLY A 937 17.79 11.24 -38.50
CA GLY A 937 16.90 11.60 -37.41
C GLY A 937 17.18 12.96 -36.77
N TYR A 938 18.31 13.62 -37.04
CA TYR A 938 18.69 14.88 -36.39
C TYR A 938 18.56 16.11 -37.32
N THR A 939 18.67 17.31 -36.73
CA THR A 939 18.72 18.56 -37.50
C THR A 939 20.13 19.12 -37.60
N GLU A 940 20.41 19.83 -38.68
CA GLU A 940 21.58 20.67 -38.84
C GLU A 940 21.11 22.11 -39.08
N ASN A 941 21.52 23.06 -38.23
CA ASN A 941 21.05 24.45 -38.23
C ASN A 941 19.50 24.59 -38.17
N GLY A 942 18.82 23.66 -37.48
CA GLY A 942 17.37 23.67 -37.33
C GLY A 942 16.58 23.15 -38.55
N ILE A 943 17.27 22.55 -39.52
CA ILE A 943 16.68 21.91 -40.70
C ILE A 943 16.97 20.40 -40.62
N CYS A 944 15.97 19.55 -40.90
CA CYS A 944 16.18 18.10 -40.93
C CYS A 944 17.26 17.74 -41.95
N TYR A 945 18.29 17.04 -41.50
CA TYR A 945 19.38 16.62 -42.37
C TYR A 945 18.96 15.43 -43.22
N ARG A 946 19.27 15.47 -44.52
CA ARG A 946 18.99 14.39 -45.47
C ARG A 946 20.31 13.83 -45.99
N ALA A 947 20.41 12.51 -46.09
CA ALA A 947 21.56 11.86 -46.69
C ALA A 947 21.62 12.10 -48.21
N ASP A 948 22.81 12.01 -48.80
CA ASP A 948 23.01 12.22 -50.25
C ASP A 948 22.19 11.22 -51.11
N ASP A 949 21.95 10.02 -50.57
CA ASP A 949 21.19 8.93 -51.17
C ASP A 949 19.75 8.83 -50.64
N HIS A 950 19.20 9.94 -50.14
CA HIS A 950 17.84 10.03 -49.61
C HIS A 950 16.78 9.55 -50.61
N ASP A 951 16.89 9.92 -51.88
CA ASP A 951 15.88 9.59 -52.90
C ASP A 951 15.76 8.07 -53.12
N ASP A 952 16.88 7.35 -53.13
CA ASP A 952 16.89 5.88 -53.23
C ASP A 952 16.24 5.23 -52.01
N MET A 953 16.58 5.71 -50.81
CA MET A 953 15.98 5.21 -49.57
C MET A 953 14.48 5.48 -49.51
N PHE A 954 14.05 6.67 -49.94
CA PHE A 954 12.64 7.04 -50.00
C PHE A 954 11.87 6.21 -51.03
N ARG A 955 12.50 5.87 -52.15
CA ARG A 955 11.94 4.95 -53.15
C ARG A 955 11.68 3.56 -52.57
N VAL A 956 12.66 3.02 -51.85
CA VAL A 956 12.53 1.74 -51.13
C VAL A 956 11.48 1.82 -50.02
N ALA A 957 11.42 2.92 -49.26
CA ALA A 957 10.42 3.14 -48.23
C ALA A 957 8.99 3.22 -48.81
N ASN A 958 8.81 3.81 -49.99
CA ASN A 958 7.53 3.81 -50.70
C ASN A 958 7.13 2.40 -51.14
N ALA A 959 8.04 1.63 -51.75
CA ALA A 959 7.76 0.26 -52.14
C ALA A 959 7.37 -0.62 -50.93
N TYR A 960 8.07 -0.45 -49.81
CA TYR A 960 7.74 -1.11 -48.54
C TYR A 960 6.34 -0.71 -48.06
N ALA A 961 6.06 0.59 -47.95
CA ALA A 961 4.79 1.09 -47.47
C ALA A 961 3.64 0.62 -48.37
N ASP A 962 3.74 0.80 -49.69
CA ASP A 962 2.70 0.40 -50.63
C ASP A 962 2.38 -1.11 -50.52
N ALA A 963 3.39 -1.96 -50.34
CA ALA A 963 3.18 -3.40 -50.14
C ALA A 963 2.45 -3.71 -48.82
N VAL A 964 2.79 -2.99 -47.75
CA VAL A 964 2.12 -3.11 -46.46
C VAL A 964 0.67 -2.62 -46.54
N GLU A 965 0.44 -1.42 -47.09
CA GLU A 965 -0.89 -0.82 -47.24
C GLU A 965 -1.80 -1.72 -48.09
N ASN A 966 -1.27 -2.35 -49.14
CA ASN A 966 -2.01 -3.32 -49.96
C ASN A 966 -2.37 -4.62 -49.23
N THR A 967 -1.74 -4.94 -48.10
CA THR A 967 -2.01 -6.18 -47.34
C THR A 967 -3.32 -6.07 -46.55
N TYR A 968 -3.55 -4.94 -45.85
CA TYR A 968 -4.70 -4.76 -44.96
C TYR A 968 -5.43 -3.41 -45.10
N GLN A 969 -5.10 -2.62 -46.12
CA GLN A 969 -5.60 -1.25 -46.29
C GLN A 969 -5.26 -0.35 -45.09
N THR A 970 -4.17 -0.66 -44.39
CA THR A 970 -3.58 0.20 -43.37
C THR A 970 -2.87 1.37 -44.06
N VAL A 971 -2.79 2.53 -43.41
CA VAL A 971 -2.02 3.68 -43.93
C VAL A 971 -0.68 3.71 -43.23
N TRP A 972 0.41 3.82 -44.00
CA TRP A 972 1.78 3.83 -43.49
C TRP A 972 2.52 5.10 -43.90
N THR A 973 2.90 5.89 -42.90
CA THR A 973 3.66 7.12 -43.14
C THR A 973 5.12 6.77 -43.44
N ARG A 974 5.75 7.47 -44.38
CA ARG A 974 7.14 7.23 -44.79
C ARG A 974 7.93 8.52 -44.91
N GLY A 975 9.21 8.46 -44.57
CA GLY A 975 10.14 9.58 -44.71
C GLY A 975 11.30 9.50 -43.72
N THR A 976 12.06 10.58 -43.60
CA THR A 976 13.14 10.59 -42.60
C THR A 976 12.56 10.59 -41.19
N SER A 977 13.30 10.04 -40.23
CA SER A 977 12.92 10.06 -38.81
C SER A 977 12.65 11.51 -38.33
N CYS A 978 13.48 12.49 -38.74
CA CYS A 978 13.29 13.90 -38.38
C CYS A 978 12.02 14.53 -38.99
N GLU A 979 11.73 14.25 -40.27
CA GLU A 979 10.60 14.88 -40.99
C GLU A 979 9.26 14.23 -40.68
N THR A 980 9.26 12.92 -40.46
CA THR A 980 8.04 12.14 -40.25
C THR A 980 7.57 12.21 -38.80
N ILE A 981 8.53 12.19 -37.87
CA ILE A 981 8.27 12.13 -36.43
C ILE A 981 8.68 13.47 -35.79
N TYR A 982 9.89 13.54 -35.28
CA TYR A 982 10.54 14.73 -34.72
C TYR A 982 12.04 14.47 -34.76
N ALA A 983 12.82 15.53 -34.61
CA ALA A 983 14.27 15.40 -34.54
C ALA A 983 14.66 14.52 -33.32
N ALA A 984 15.15 13.31 -33.57
CA ALA A 984 15.43 12.26 -32.62
C ALA A 984 16.88 11.78 -32.80
N SER A 985 17.80 12.44 -32.12
CA SER A 985 19.23 12.17 -32.27
C SER A 985 19.71 10.91 -31.53
N GLY A 986 20.81 10.32 -32.00
CA GLY A 986 21.41 9.12 -31.41
C GLY A 986 20.67 7.82 -31.76
N GLY A 987 19.84 7.82 -32.82
CA GLY A 987 19.16 6.64 -33.34
C GLY A 987 20.14 5.59 -33.89
N THR A 988 19.78 4.31 -33.77
CA THR A 988 20.59 3.21 -34.30
C THR A 988 20.63 3.24 -35.83
N ASP A 989 19.51 3.61 -36.46
CA ASP A 989 19.40 3.77 -37.91
C ASP A 989 20.41 4.80 -38.46
N ASP A 990 20.50 5.95 -37.80
CA ASP A 990 21.46 7.02 -38.09
C ASP A 990 22.91 6.56 -37.95
N TYR A 991 23.20 5.84 -36.86
CA TYR A 991 24.55 5.38 -36.55
C TYR A 991 25.03 4.35 -37.58
N VAL A 992 24.18 3.38 -37.90
CA VAL A 992 24.47 2.33 -38.88
C VAL A 992 24.72 2.93 -40.26
N LYS A 993 23.95 3.96 -40.66
CA LYS A 993 24.18 4.63 -41.95
C LYS A 993 25.48 5.45 -41.95
N ALA A 994 25.71 6.25 -40.90
CA ALA A 994 26.87 7.14 -40.83
C ALA A 994 28.20 6.39 -40.69
N HIS A 995 28.24 5.34 -39.86
CA HIS A 995 29.49 4.68 -39.48
C HIS A 995 29.61 3.24 -40.00
N GLY A 996 28.52 2.64 -40.47
CA GLY A 996 28.49 1.24 -40.91
C GLY A 996 28.69 1.00 -42.40
N ASN A 997 28.76 2.05 -43.21
CA ASN A 997 28.75 1.94 -44.68
C ASN A 997 27.52 1.13 -45.19
N VAL A 998 26.40 1.23 -44.47
CA VAL A 998 25.13 0.59 -44.83
C VAL A 998 24.23 1.64 -45.47
N LYS A 999 23.96 1.48 -46.77
CA LYS A 999 23.13 2.41 -47.54
C LYS A 999 21.68 2.43 -47.04
N TYR A 1000 21.09 1.26 -46.90
CA TYR A 1000 19.68 1.09 -46.56
C TYR A 1000 19.52 0.81 -45.07
N SER A 1001 19.12 1.81 -44.29
CA SER A 1001 18.90 1.70 -42.85
C SER A 1001 17.48 2.16 -42.56
N PHE A 1002 16.67 1.31 -41.93
CA PHE A 1002 15.24 1.52 -41.78
C PHE A 1002 14.74 1.20 -40.37
N THR A 1003 13.67 1.90 -39.99
CA THR A 1003 12.96 1.70 -38.74
C THR A 1003 11.47 1.48 -39.03
N PRO A 1004 11.04 0.22 -39.21
CA PRO A 1004 9.64 -0.12 -39.31
C PRO A 1004 8.94 0.00 -37.95
N GLU A 1005 7.88 0.80 -37.89
CA GLU A 1005 7.03 1.03 -36.72
C GLU A 1005 5.69 0.30 -36.91
N LEU A 1006 5.47 -0.79 -36.19
CA LEU A 1006 4.31 -1.67 -36.38
C LEU A 1006 2.96 -1.03 -35.96
N ARG A 1007 1.87 -1.72 -36.32
CA ARG A 1007 0.46 -1.33 -36.06
C ARG A 1007 0.07 -1.15 -34.59
N GLY A 1008 -0.91 -0.27 -34.35
CA GLY A 1008 -1.68 -0.16 -33.10
C GLY A 1008 -1.72 1.24 -32.45
N PRO A 1009 -2.76 1.58 -31.66
CA PRO A 1009 -2.77 2.77 -30.80
C PRO A 1009 -2.34 2.48 -29.35
N GLY A 1010 -1.79 1.28 -29.05
CA GLY A 1010 -1.54 0.83 -27.68
C GLY A 1010 -0.27 0.00 -27.51
N PHE A 1011 0.48 0.27 -26.45
CA PHE A 1011 1.77 -0.37 -26.09
C PHE A 1011 1.60 -1.73 -25.40
N ASN A 1012 0.37 -2.22 -25.32
CA ASN A 1012 0.03 -3.57 -24.86
C ASN A 1012 -0.96 -4.25 -25.81
N PRO A 1013 -0.58 -4.48 -27.08
CA PRO A 1013 -1.46 -5.10 -28.04
C PRO A 1013 -1.81 -6.54 -27.61
N SER A 1014 -2.98 -7.01 -28.04
CA SER A 1014 -3.36 -8.42 -27.89
C SER A 1014 -2.46 -9.30 -28.76
N PRO A 1015 -2.18 -10.56 -28.37
CA PRO A 1015 -1.47 -11.53 -29.22
C PRO A 1015 -2.06 -11.68 -30.64
N SER A 1016 -3.35 -11.41 -30.79
CA SER A 1016 -4.03 -11.37 -32.11
C SER A 1016 -3.43 -10.37 -33.10
N ALA A 1017 -2.66 -9.37 -32.63
CA ALA A 1017 -1.95 -8.42 -33.48
C ALA A 1017 -0.66 -8.98 -34.09
N ILE A 1018 -0.11 -10.08 -33.56
CA ILE A 1018 1.18 -10.64 -34.01
C ILE A 1018 1.09 -11.11 -35.47
N GLU A 1019 0.05 -11.89 -35.82
CA GLU A 1019 -0.09 -12.43 -37.18
C GLU A 1019 -0.29 -11.33 -38.24
N PRO A 1020 -1.22 -10.37 -38.06
CA PRO A 1020 -1.36 -9.28 -39.02
C PRO A 1020 -0.11 -8.41 -39.16
N SER A 1021 0.61 -8.14 -38.06
CA SER A 1021 1.87 -7.36 -38.09
C SER A 1021 2.97 -8.10 -38.86
N TYR A 1022 3.08 -9.41 -38.64
CA TYR A 1022 4.01 -10.27 -39.37
C TYR A 1022 3.73 -10.24 -40.89
N GLN A 1023 2.47 -10.38 -41.31
CA GLN A 1023 2.14 -10.42 -42.73
C GLN A 1023 2.42 -9.11 -43.45
N GLU A 1024 2.07 -7.97 -42.83
CA GLU A 1024 2.45 -6.65 -43.32
C GLU A 1024 3.95 -6.54 -43.48
N MET A 1025 4.69 -6.84 -42.41
CA MET A 1025 6.13 -6.68 -42.39
C MET A 1025 6.82 -7.61 -43.39
N TRP A 1026 6.36 -8.85 -43.53
CA TRP A 1026 6.91 -9.80 -44.49
C TRP A 1026 6.70 -9.35 -45.93
N ASN A 1027 5.51 -8.85 -46.28
CA ASN A 1027 5.24 -8.29 -47.60
C ASN A 1027 6.06 -7.03 -47.87
N GLY A 1028 6.19 -6.14 -46.88
CA GLY A 1028 7.04 -4.96 -46.95
C GLY A 1028 8.50 -5.32 -47.18
N ILE A 1029 9.06 -6.27 -46.43
CA ILE A 1029 10.47 -6.72 -46.59
C ILE A 1029 10.71 -7.25 -47.99
N LYS A 1030 9.80 -8.05 -48.54
CA LYS A 1030 9.92 -8.57 -49.91
C LYS A 1030 9.95 -7.45 -50.95
N ALA A 1031 9.06 -6.45 -50.81
CA ALA A 1031 9.04 -5.29 -51.68
C ALA A 1031 10.31 -4.43 -51.54
N MET A 1032 10.80 -4.23 -50.31
CA MET A 1032 12.07 -3.54 -50.04
C MET A 1032 13.24 -4.23 -50.75
N ILE A 1033 13.36 -5.55 -50.62
CA ILE A 1033 14.44 -6.31 -51.26
C ILE A 1033 14.36 -6.21 -52.78
N ALA A 1034 13.15 -6.36 -53.35
CA ALA A 1034 12.95 -6.25 -54.79
C ALA A 1034 13.30 -4.85 -55.32
N GLU A 1035 12.91 -3.80 -54.59
CA GLU A 1035 13.22 -2.42 -54.98
C GLU A 1035 14.71 -2.12 -54.88
N ILE A 1036 15.38 -2.56 -53.80
CA ILE A 1036 16.84 -2.43 -53.65
C ILE A 1036 17.57 -3.08 -54.83
N GLU A 1037 17.15 -4.28 -55.25
CA GLU A 1037 17.72 -4.97 -56.40
C GLU A 1037 17.50 -4.22 -57.71
N ALA A 1038 16.34 -3.57 -57.87
CA ALA A 1038 16.06 -2.73 -59.03
C ALA A 1038 17.00 -1.51 -59.06
N ILE A 1039 17.16 -0.80 -57.93
CA ILE A 1039 18.06 0.36 -57.84
C ILE A 1039 19.50 -0.03 -58.17
N GLU A 1040 19.98 -1.17 -57.66
CA GLU A 1040 21.35 -1.63 -57.90
C GLU A 1040 21.60 -2.13 -59.34
N SER A 1041 20.53 -2.32 -60.12
CA SER A 1041 20.60 -2.71 -61.53
C SER A 1041 20.52 -1.52 -62.50
N GLU A 1042 20.14 -0.34 -62.01
CA GLU A 1042 20.17 0.95 -62.72
C GLU A 1042 21.59 1.53 -62.74
#